data_AF-A0A813L0W4-F1
#
_entry.id   AF-A0A813L0W4-F1
#
_cell.length_a   1.000
_cell.length_b   1.000
_cell.length_c   1.000
_cell.angle_alpha   90.00
_cell.angle_beta   90.00
_cell.angle_gamma   90.00
#
_symmetry.space_group_name_H-M   'P 1'
#
loop_
_entity.id
_entity.type
_entity.pdbx_description
1 polymer ?
#
loop_
_entity_poly.entity_id
_entity_poly.type
_entity_poly.pdbx_seq_one_letter_code
_entity_poly.pdbx_strand_id
1 'polypeptide(L)'
;LYWPSSDLKFVAPTVPLMLHSVARRLSPLLSLSTLATSTLAQTCASGVGTCAAPASAPRHMASSKQPAPGELRFHIGDSVLVHMGRSGWKVARVLAHHHREPSWPAGHVAPYKVRVDGGLAFVPMDDPRIIRPATEEDIARMRRAEETSASMAADAEHLKAVQLRAADGLQAQARPDLAAVVRYHAESCHVRPGVYAHGGAMDWDSQPDKFRRMLGSPSLDLPRSGPEVTVPASSSLQSLSALGVLLHDAAGITAWKAQGQARWSLRANPSSGALQPLEIYLFGTVGDDKDPWHWHYNPYWHSLERVAQLPADRWASIAKQLPDGTIVVGLTSIVWRNAWKYGDPGFRYTHHDVGHQISSFAFAAAAQNASVVLLDSLTDDEISGLMRPDAPEEPVCLLAIFPSTARAPREEWWRHVRLGGDFWQGAPAAQYHGAPVQSYYGQPEQEARPLIAAAREASRRTSPPSDEADFWHQAPPQELPAAWASAGPLRPLIHARRSAQSFNPEAAPVGGLPSHIFYDILRRTLHQPAWFPWRSAVQPFFFIHRVADVEPGIYLLCRGRSKDELRKELDPAGKLAWEIAPGTPADVLLVLLQRGDFREEAKLGSCVQDIASDSAFAIAFLAEHLPGLEKHGAWWYKREHWEACALGGALYLAAGAANAGLQGTGIGCFFAPWVQGLLGVEAPRWADVYHFTVGWPKTDGRVDGGPPYIHADALRDFDRDTVSSRGA
;
A
#
# COMPACT_ATOMS: atom_id res chain seq x y z
N LEU A 1 16.28 -7.83 -28.99
CA LEU A 1 15.09 -8.59 -29.42
C LEU A 1 14.66 -9.45 -28.24
N TYR A 2 13.54 -9.09 -27.59
CA TYR A 2 12.93 -9.87 -26.51
C TYR A 2 11.93 -10.86 -27.11
N TRP A 3 11.78 -12.04 -26.51
CA TRP A 3 10.66 -12.95 -26.80
C TRP A 3 10.13 -13.53 -25.48
N PRO A 4 8.85 -13.33 -25.13
CA PRO A 4 8.29 -13.84 -23.89
C PRO A 4 7.80 -15.29 -24.06
N SER A 5 7.97 -16.09 -23.02
CA SER A 5 7.17 -17.28 -22.72
C SER A 5 6.63 -17.12 -21.30
N SER A 6 5.34 -17.39 -21.09
CA SER A 6 4.61 -17.08 -19.85
C SER A 6 5.11 -17.81 -18.59
N ASP A 7 5.83 -18.93 -18.73
CA ASP A 7 6.00 -19.90 -17.63
C ASP A 7 7.46 -20.21 -17.25
N LEU A 8 8.44 -19.44 -17.76
CA LEU A 8 9.88 -19.75 -17.62
C LEU A 8 10.72 -18.50 -17.30
N LYS A 9 11.59 -18.60 -16.29
CA LYS A 9 12.54 -17.55 -15.91
C LYS A 9 13.88 -17.73 -16.63
N PHE A 10 14.41 -16.65 -17.19
CA PHE A 10 15.63 -16.63 -17.99
C PHE A 10 16.89 -16.50 -17.10
N VAL A 11 17.92 -17.32 -17.35
CA VAL A 11 19.23 -17.21 -16.72
C VAL A 11 20.20 -16.54 -17.69
N ALA A 12 20.85 -15.43 -17.30
CA ALA A 12 21.74 -14.67 -18.17
C ALA A 12 23.05 -14.25 -17.46
N PRO A 13 24.23 -14.49 -18.07
CA PRO A 13 25.49 -13.88 -17.63
C PRO A 13 25.77 -12.59 -18.42
N THR A 14 25.99 -11.46 -17.72
CA THR A 14 26.49 -10.21 -18.34
C THR A 14 28.01 -10.15 -18.35
N VAL A 15 28.62 -10.22 -19.54
CA VAL A 15 29.99 -9.74 -19.81
C VAL A 15 29.97 -9.03 -21.18
N PRO A 16 30.44 -7.77 -21.29
CA PRO A 16 30.40 -7.03 -22.56
C PRO A 16 31.59 -7.38 -23.45
N LEU A 17 31.31 -7.74 -24.71
CA LEU A 17 32.32 -7.89 -25.76
C LEU A 17 31.97 -6.95 -26.93
N MET A 18 32.72 -5.85 -27.05
CA MET A 18 32.77 -5.07 -28.29
C MET A 18 33.69 -5.75 -29.30
N LEU A 19 33.30 -5.80 -30.58
CA LEU A 19 34.22 -5.87 -31.72
C LEU A 19 33.55 -5.30 -33.00
N HIS A 20 34.36 -4.73 -33.89
CA HIS A 20 33.96 -3.82 -34.99
C HIS A 20 33.93 -4.48 -36.38
N SER A 21 33.10 -3.93 -37.29
CA SER A 21 33.45 -3.60 -38.70
C SER A 21 32.40 -2.60 -39.22
N VAL A 22 32.63 -1.43 -39.85
CA VAL A 22 33.67 -0.78 -40.69
C VAL A 22 33.28 -0.70 -42.18
N ALA A 23 32.77 0.47 -42.60
CA ALA A 23 32.92 1.17 -43.91
C ALA A 23 31.87 2.31 -44.01
N ARG A 24 32.08 3.50 -44.59
CA ARG A 24 33.25 4.23 -45.15
C ARG A 24 32.83 5.71 -45.38
N ARG A 25 33.71 6.69 -45.08
CA ARG A 25 34.14 7.84 -45.94
C ARG A 25 34.66 9.05 -45.11
N LEU A 26 35.97 9.35 -45.30
CA LEU A 26 36.65 10.66 -45.46
C LEU A 26 36.27 11.84 -44.51
N SER A 27 37.12 12.69 -43.89
CA SER A 27 38.58 12.95 -43.73
C SER A 27 38.69 14.45 -43.32
N PRO A 28 39.82 15.02 -42.84
CA PRO A 28 40.68 14.68 -41.69
C PRO A 28 41.06 15.95 -40.81
N LEU A 29 42.16 15.87 -40.02
CA LEU A 29 42.81 16.91 -39.16
C LEU A 29 42.21 17.03 -37.74
N LEU A 30 42.89 17.03 -36.57
CA LEU A 30 44.29 16.94 -36.05
C LEU A 30 44.18 16.46 -34.56
N SER A 31 45.18 15.99 -33.77
CA SER A 31 46.61 15.66 -33.90
C SER A 31 47.14 14.81 -32.69
N LEU A 32 48.46 14.53 -32.68
CA LEU A 32 49.43 14.15 -31.61
C LEU A 32 49.03 14.39 -30.12
N SER A 33 49.50 13.65 -29.10
CA SER A 33 50.82 12.97 -28.91
C SER A 33 50.88 11.84 -27.84
N THR A 34 51.87 10.92 -27.99
CA THR A 34 52.64 10.13 -26.98
C THR A 34 51.95 9.47 -25.75
N LEU A 35 51.95 8.13 -25.56
CA LEU A 35 53.04 7.16 -25.29
C LEU A 35 53.81 7.33 -23.96
N ALA A 36 53.65 6.36 -23.05
CA ALA A 36 54.71 5.79 -22.21
C ALA A 36 54.31 4.40 -21.67
N THR A 37 55.18 3.40 -21.83
CA THR A 37 55.03 2.03 -21.30
C THR A 37 56.24 1.68 -20.44
N SER A 38 56.06 0.93 -19.34
CA SER A 38 57.15 0.14 -18.75
C SER A 38 56.64 -1.08 -17.99
N THR A 39 56.96 -2.26 -18.53
CA THR A 39 56.97 -3.57 -17.87
C THR A 39 58.11 -3.66 -16.85
N LEU A 40 57.98 -4.54 -15.85
CA LEU A 40 59.08 -5.36 -15.34
C LEU A 40 58.54 -6.59 -14.58
N ALA A 41 59.31 -7.68 -14.56
CA ALA A 41 58.92 -8.98 -14.04
C ALA A 41 60.12 -9.73 -13.44
N GLN A 42 59.85 -10.88 -12.79
CA GLN A 42 60.83 -11.82 -12.17
C GLN A 42 61.45 -11.27 -10.86
N THR A 43 61.85 -12.10 -9.87
CA THR A 43 62.42 -13.47 -9.92
C THR A 43 61.89 -14.44 -8.84
N CYS A 44 62.22 -15.73 -9.02
CA CYS A 44 61.86 -16.87 -8.17
C CYS A 44 62.83 -17.10 -7.00
N ALA A 45 62.41 -17.86 -5.99
CA ALA A 45 63.29 -18.70 -5.16
C ALA A 45 62.54 -19.96 -4.64
N SER A 46 63.27 -21.05 -4.47
CA SER A 46 62.76 -22.42 -4.23
C SER A 46 62.99 -22.91 -2.79
N GLY A 47 62.17 -23.86 -2.32
CA GLY A 47 62.43 -24.64 -1.10
C GLY A 47 61.85 -26.05 -1.20
N VAL A 48 62.67 -27.08 -0.97
CA VAL A 48 62.30 -28.51 -1.04
C VAL A 48 62.29 -29.11 0.37
N GLY A 49 61.32 -29.95 0.68
CA GLY A 49 61.28 -30.72 1.92
C GLY A 49 60.25 -31.86 1.87
N THR A 50 60.73 -33.10 1.90
CA THR A 50 59.92 -34.33 1.90
C THR A 50 59.97 -35.01 3.27
N CYS A 51 58.84 -35.54 3.77
CA CYS A 51 58.72 -36.93 4.26
C CYS A 51 57.35 -37.30 4.85
N ALA A 52 56.89 -38.50 4.48
CA ALA A 52 56.04 -39.46 5.21
C ALA A 52 54.66 -39.07 5.80
N ALA A 53 53.68 -39.92 5.54
CA ALA A 53 52.34 -39.94 6.15
C ALA A 53 52.09 -41.29 6.87
N PRO A 54 51.01 -41.39 7.68
CA PRO A 54 50.35 -42.67 7.92
C PRO A 54 48.88 -42.69 7.43
N ALA A 55 48.43 -43.91 7.13
CA ALA A 55 47.23 -44.27 6.36
C ALA A 55 45.85 -43.86 6.94
N SER A 56 44.85 -43.75 6.05
CA SER A 56 43.44 -43.98 6.37
C SER A 56 42.72 -44.76 5.25
N ALA A 57 41.62 -45.43 5.60
CA ALA A 57 40.93 -46.45 4.78
C ALA A 57 40.08 -45.85 3.63
N PRO A 58 39.65 -46.65 2.63
CA PRO A 58 39.27 -46.12 1.32
C PRO A 58 37.89 -45.45 1.31
N ARG A 59 37.87 -44.17 0.93
CA ARG A 59 36.67 -43.53 0.35
C ARG A 59 36.67 -43.77 -1.16
N HIS A 60 35.54 -44.21 -1.71
CA HIS A 60 35.32 -44.19 -3.16
C HIS A 60 35.25 -42.72 -3.64
N MET A 61 36.40 -42.14 -3.99
CA MET A 61 36.41 -40.94 -4.83
C MET A 61 36.06 -41.35 -6.26
N ALA A 62 34.93 -40.87 -6.76
CA ALA A 62 34.63 -40.92 -8.19
C ALA A 62 35.72 -40.14 -8.94
N SER A 63 36.34 -40.77 -9.93
CA SER A 63 37.35 -40.14 -10.78
C SER A 63 36.74 -38.95 -11.53
N SER A 64 37.24 -37.74 -11.25
CA SER A 64 36.90 -36.53 -12.01
C SER A 64 37.58 -36.52 -13.38
N LYS A 65 37.16 -37.43 -14.27
CA LYS A 65 37.38 -37.24 -15.71
C LYS A 65 36.71 -35.93 -16.11
N GLN A 66 37.43 -35.10 -16.87
CA GLN A 66 36.75 -34.03 -17.62
C GLN A 66 35.79 -34.68 -18.64
N PRO A 67 34.57 -34.15 -18.83
CA PRO A 67 33.64 -34.68 -19.83
C PRO A 67 34.25 -34.66 -21.22
N ALA A 68 33.84 -35.58 -22.09
CA ALA A 68 34.21 -35.52 -23.49
C ALA A 68 33.62 -34.25 -24.16
N PRO A 69 34.21 -33.74 -25.26
CA PRO A 69 33.66 -32.58 -25.96
C PRO A 69 32.20 -32.81 -26.41
N GLY A 70 31.26 -32.09 -25.79
CA GLY A 70 29.81 -32.22 -26.01
C GLY A 70 29.05 -32.97 -24.91
N GLU A 71 29.74 -33.55 -23.93
CA GLU A 71 29.16 -34.25 -22.79
C GLU A 71 28.88 -33.27 -21.63
N LEU A 72 27.68 -33.34 -21.05
CA LEU A 72 27.21 -32.44 -20.00
C LEU A 72 27.65 -32.93 -18.61
N ARG A 73 28.10 -32.00 -17.74
CA ARG A 73 28.64 -32.30 -16.40
C ARG A 73 27.65 -32.88 -15.40
N PHE A 74 26.35 -32.64 -15.57
CA PHE A 74 25.29 -33.11 -14.67
C PHE A 74 24.31 -34.01 -15.41
N HIS A 75 23.63 -34.90 -14.69
CA HIS A 75 22.67 -35.87 -15.21
C HIS A 75 21.23 -35.50 -14.84
N ILE A 76 20.25 -36.00 -15.60
CA ILE A 76 18.84 -35.88 -15.24
C ILE A 76 18.60 -36.54 -13.88
N GLY A 77 18.03 -35.76 -12.95
CA GLY A 77 17.81 -36.16 -11.56
C GLY A 77 18.82 -35.56 -10.57
N ASP A 78 19.96 -35.04 -11.02
CA ASP A 78 20.99 -34.45 -10.16
C ASP A 78 20.51 -33.17 -9.47
N SER A 79 20.94 -33.00 -8.21
CA SER A 79 20.79 -31.76 -7.44
C SER A 79 21.98 -30.83 -7.69
N VAL A 80 21.68 -29.63 -8.17
CA VAL A 80 22.67 -28.63 -8.60
C VAL A 80 22.33 -27.27 -8.00
N LEU A 81 23.34 -26.41 -7.83
CA LEU A 81 23.13 -24.99 -7.63
C LEU A 81 23.16 -24.29 -8.98
N VAL A 82 22.17 -23.43 -9.24
CA VAL A 82 22.02 -22.65 -10.48
C VAL A 82 21.99 -21.16 -10.13
N HIS A 83 22.78 -20.35 -10.85
CA HIS A 83 22.88 -18.91 -10.62
C HIS A 83 21.77 -18.15 -11.37
N MET A 84 20.70 -17.82 -10.66
CA MET A 84 19.49 -17.18 -11.17
C MET A 84 19.64 -15.65 -11.31
N GLY A 85 20.78 -15.19 -11.84
CA GLY A 85 21.09 -13.76 -12.00
C GLY A 85 21.07 -13.01 -10.67
N ARG A 86 20.25 -11.96 -10.56
CA ARG A 86 20.09 -11.16 -9.32
C ARG A 86 19.53 -11.96 -8.14
N SER A 87 18.83 -13.08 -8.38
CA SER A 87 18.32 -13.96 -7.33
C SER A 87 19.39 -14.91 -6.74
N GLY A 88 20.65 -14.79 -7.19
CA GLY A 88 21.79 -15.54 -6.68
C GLY A 88 21.74 -17.03 -6.99
N TRP A 89 22.50 -17.82 -6.23
CA TRP A 89 22.49 -19.28 -6.33
C TRP A 89 21.21 -19.86 -5.69
N LYS A 90 20.46 -20.66 -6.45
CA LYS A 90 19.31 -21.43 -5.95
C LYS A 90 19.57 -22.92 -6.20
N VAL A 91 19.12 -23.79 -5.28
CA VAL A 91 19.15 -25.23 -5.50
C VAL A 91 18.12 -25.59 -6.58
N ALA A 92 18.47 -26.52 -7.45
CA ALA A 92 17.66 -26.95 -8.56
C ALA A 92 17.86 -28.45 -8.80
N ARG A 93 16.91 -29.06 -9.51
CA ARG A 93 17.02 -30.45 -9.99
C ARG A 93 17.01 -30.50 -11.51
N VAL A 94 17.97 -31.18 -12.11
CA VAL A 94 18.03 -31.36 -13.57
C VAL A 94 16.86 -32.25 -14.02
N LEU A 95 16.08 -31.79 -15.00
CA LEU A 95 14.90 -32.49 -15.53
C LEU A 95 15.10 -33.03 -16.94
N ALA A 96 15.87 -32.32 -17.78
CA ALA A 96 16.14 -32.71 -19.15
C ALA A 96 17.48 -32.12 -19.60
N HIS A 97 18.17 -32.84 -20.50
CA HIS A 97 19.31 -32.32 -21.25
C HIS A 97 18.84 -31.80 -22.60
N HIS A 98 19.62 -30.88 -23.20
CA HIS A 98 19.40 -30.38 -24.54
C HIS A 98 17.95 -29.92 -24.78
N HIS A 99 17.43 -29.13 -23.84
CA HIS A 99 16.07 -28.64 -23.87
C HIS A 99 15.88 -27.55 -24.93
N ARG A 100 14.73 -27.55 -25.60
CA ARG A 100 14.35 -26.55 -26.61
C ARG A 100 12.88 -26.17 -26.44
N GLU A 101 12.60 -24.86 -26.42
CA GLU A 101 11.23 -24.36 -26.53
C GLU A 101 10.75 -24.30 -27.99
N PRO A 102 9.44 -24.50 -28.27
CA PRO A 102 8.89 -24.43 -29.62
C PRO A 102 9.19 -23.10 -30.34
N SER A 103 9.21 -22.00 -29.60
CA SER A 103 9.43 -20.62 -30.08
C SER A 103 10.90 -20.26 -30.37
N TRP A 104 11.87 -21.12 -30.04
CA TRP A 104 13.28 -20.81 -30.27
C TRP A 104 13.69 -21.03 -31.74
N PRO A 105 14.69 -20.29 -32.26
CA PRO A 105 15.22 -20.54 -33.59
C PRO A 105 15.69 -21.99 -33.79
N ALA A 106 15.72 -22.45 -35.05
CA ALA A 106 16.26 -23.76 -35.38
C ALA A 106 17.71 -23.91 -34.86
N GLY A 107 18.04 -25.09 -34.33
CA GLY A 107 19.36 -25.37 -33.74
C GLY A 107 19.64 -24.73 -32.37
N HIS A 108 18.77 -23.87 -31.82
CA HIS A 108 18.96 -23.31 -30.48
C HIS A 108 18.43 -24.26 -29.41
N VAL A 109 19.31 -24.57 -28.45
CA VAL A 109 19.12 -25.59 -27.42
C VAL A 109 19.84 -25.16 -26.14
N ALA A 110 19.21 -25.33 -24.97
CA ALA A 110 19.81 -25.09 -23.68
C ALA A 110 20.37 -26.41 -23.09
N PRO A 111 21.62 -26.45 -22.60
CA PRO A 111 22.21 -27.60 -21.94
C PRO A 111 21.30 -28.33 -20.96
N TYR A 112 20.65 -27.60 -20.04
CA TYR A 112 19.79 -28.20 -19.02
C TYR A 112 18.43 -27.49 -18.92
N LYS A 113 17.36 -28.27 -18.76
CA LYS A 113 16.12 -27.84 -18.11
C LYS A 113 16.22 -28.22 -16.63
N VAL A 114 15.92 -27.30 -15.74
CA VAL A 114 15.97 -27.52 -14.29
C VAL A 114 14.65 -27.12 -13.62
N ARG A 115 14.33 -27.78 -12.51
CA ARG A 115 13.32 -27.30 -11.56
C ARG A 115 14.03 -26.53 -10.47
N VAL A 116 13.69 -25.26 -10.32
CA VAL A 116 14.10 -24.41 -9.20
C VAL A 116 12.90 -24.19 -8.29
N ASP A 117 13.14 -23.80 -7.05
CA ASP A 117 12.04 -23.32 -6.21
C ASP A 117 11.35 -22.12 -6.88
N GLY A 118 10.03 -22.15 -6.94
CA GLY A 118 9.22 -21.20 -7.71
C GLY A 118 9.21 -21.40 -9.24
N GLY A 119 9.58 -22.57 -9.79
CA GLY A 119 9.16 -22.99 -11.13
C GLY A 119 10.19 -23.76 -11.99
N LEU A 120 10.04 -23.62 -13.31
CA LEU A 120 10.97 -24.17 -14.29
C LEU A 120 11.95 -23.09 -14.77
N ALA A 121 13.19 -23.50 -15.02
CA ALA A 121 14.21 -22.67 -15.65
C ALA A 121 15.02 -23.51 -16.64
N PHE A 122 15.77 -22.83 -17.51
CA PHE A 122 16.77 -23.45 -18.36
C PHE A 122 18.13 -22.81 -18.11
N VAL A 123 19.17 -23.62 -18.21
CA VAL A 123 20.56 -23.21 -17.99
C VAL A 123 21.19 -23.04 -19.38
N PRO A 124 21.58 -21.82 -19.78
CA PRO A 124 21.96 -21.51 -21.16
C PRO A 124 23.33 -22.07 -21.54
N MET A 125 24.20 -22.35 -20.57
CA MET A 125 25.57 -22.80 -20.79
C MET A 125 26.04 -23.63 -19.59
N ASP A 126 26.75 -24.72 -19.86
CA ASP A 126 27.31 -25.59 -18.83
C ASP A 126 28.61 -25.01 -18.24
N ASP A 127 28.48 -23.93 -17.47
CA ASP A 127 29.59 -23.17 -16.91
C ASP A 127 29.58 -23.20 -15.36
N PRO A 128 30.71 -23.41 -14.67
CA PRO A 128 30.79 -23.38 -13.20
C PRO A 128 30.27 -22.10 -12.52
N ARG A 129 30.17 -20.99 -13.26
CA ARG A 129 29.62 -19.69 -12.80
C ARG A 129 28.09 -19.62 -12.91
N ILE A 130 27.48 -20.59 -13.60
CA ILE A 130 26.04 -20.64 -13.88
C ILE A 130 25.40 -21.89 -13.28
N ILE A 131 26.09 -23.04 -13.31
CA ILE A 131 25.65 -24.31 -12.73
C ILE A 131 26.83 -25.07 -12.11
N ARG A 132 26.65 -25.54 -10.88
CA ARG A 132 27.64 -26.28 -10.07
C ARG A 132 26.93 -27.35 -9.22
N PRO A 133 27.61 -28.40 -8.71
CA PRO A 133 26.95 -29.37 -7.81
C PRO A 133 26.41 -28.69 -6.55
N ALA A 134 25.26 -29.16 -6.05
CA ALA A 134 24.77 -28.77 -4.73
C ALA A 134 25.45 -29.62 -3.64
N THR A 135 25.78 -29.01 -2.50
CA THR A 135 26.26 -29.74 -1.33
C THR A 135 25.11 -30.44 -0.59
N GLU A 136 25.41 -31.40 0.29
CA GLU A 136 24.40 -31.99 1.17
C GLU A 136 23.71 -30.93 2.05
N GLU A 137 24.45 -29.91 2.47
CA GLU A 137 23.90 -28.80 3.26
C GLU A 137 22.95 -27.90 2.44
N ASP A 138 23.28 -27.61 1.17
CA ASP A 138 22.38 -26.92 0.24
C ASP A 138 21.07 -27.70 0.06
N ILE A 139 21.16 -29.01 -0.15
CA ILE A 139 20.01 -29.90 -0.33
C ILE A 139 19.17 -29.99 0.96
N ALA A 140 19.83 -30.09 2.12
CA ALA A 140 19.15 -30.07 3.43
C ALA A 140 18.52 -28.72 3.74
N ARG A 141 19.07 -27.60 3.25
CA ARG A 141 18.46 -26.27 3.35
C ARG A 141 17.23 -26.15 2.45
N MET A 142 17.31 -26.66 1.22
CA MET A 142 16.17 -26.72 0.30
C MET A 142 15.01 -27.53 0.90
N ARG A 143 15.26 -28.76 1.37
CA ARG A 143 14.23 -29.62 1.99
C ARG A 143 13.58 -28.97 3.21
N ARG A 144 14.37 -28.36 4.11
CA ARG A 144 13.82 -27.63 5.27
C ARG A 144 12.94 -26.46 4.83
N ALA A 145 13.32 -25.73 3.78
CA ALA A 145 12.48 -24.66 3.24
C ALA A 145 11.18 -25.19 2.60
N GLU A 146 11.24 -26.31 1.87
CA GLU A 146 10.05 -27.01 1.34
C GLU A 146 9.11 -27.49 2.47
N GLU A 147 9.66 -28.10 3.52
CA GLU A 147 8.93 -28.57 4.71
C GLU A 147 8.29 -27.41 5.50
N THR A 148 9.04 -26.33 5.76
CA THR A 148 8.51 -25.11 6.40
C THR A 148 7.41 -24.48 5.56
N SER A 149 7.60 -24.34 4.25
CA SER A 149 6.59 -23.79 3.33
C SER A 149 5.32 -24.64 3.28
N ALA A 150 5.45 -25.97 3.35
CA ALA A 150 4.31 -26.89 3.43
C ALA A 150 3.55 -26.77 4.77
N SER A 151 4.27 -26.62 5.89
CA SER A 151 3.65 -26.36 7.21
C SER A 151 2.87 -25.05 7.19
N MET A 152 3.51 -23.96 6.77
CA MET A 152 2.88 -22.63 6.69
C MET A 152 1.67 -22.60 5.75
N ALA A 153 1.68 -23.40 4.67
CA ALA A 153 0.54 -23.55 3.78
C ALA A 153 -0.66 -24.20 4.49
N ALA A 154 -0.43 -25.25 5.29
CA ALA A 154 -1.46 -25.90 6.09
C ALA A 154 -1.97 -24.98 7.21
N ASP A 155 -1.09 -24.25 7.88
CA ASP A 155 -1.44 -23.27 8.92
C ASP A 155 -2.33 -22.14 8.36
N ALA A 156 -2.00 -21.62 7.17
CA ALA A 156 -2.78 -20.58 6.49
C ALA A 156 -4.19 -21.06 6.11
N GLU A 157 -4.33 -22.28 5.58
CA GLU A 157 -5.62 -22.89 5.27
C GLU A 157 -6.43 -23.18 6.55
N HIS A 158 -5.77 -23.63 7.61
CA HIS A 158 -6.39 -23.84 8.92
C HIS A 158 -6.95 -22.52 9.49
N LEU A 159 -6.17 -21.44 9.47
CA LEU A 159 -6.57 -20.13 9.99
C LEU A 159 -7.78 -19.55 9.24
N LYS A 160 -7.84 -19.67 7.91
CA LYS A 160 -9.06 -19.32 7.15
C LYS A 160 -10.25 -20.18 7.56
N ALA A 161 -10.06 -21.48 7.77
CA ALA A 161 -11.14 -22.36 8.22
C ALA A 161 -11.59 -22.04 9.66
N VAL A 162 -10.71 -21.54 10.54
CA VAL A 162 -11.08 -21.02 11.87
C VAL A 162 -11.97 -19.76 11.73
N GLN A 163 -11.60 -18.81 10.87
CA GLN A 163 -12.40 -17.60 10.63
C GLN A 163 -13.80 -17.94 10.08
N LEU A 164 -13.90 -18.88 9.13
CA LEU A 164 -15.20 -19.33 8.60
C LEU A 164 -16.07 -19.98 9.68
N ARG A 165 -15.50 -20.89 10.49
CA ARG A 165 -16.22 -21.49 11.63
C ARG A 165 -16.67 -20.48 12.67
N ALA A 166 -15.90 -19.42 12.90
CA ALA A 166 -16.31 -18.33 13.78
C ALA A 166 -17.51 -17.56 13.20
N ALA A 167 -17.52 -17.32 11.88
CA ALA A 167 -18.67 -16.73 11.19
C ALA A 167 -19.93 -17.62 11.28
N ASP A 168 -19.79 -18.94 11.08
CA ASP A 168 -20.88 -19.91 11.29
C ASP A 168 -21.40 -19.90 12.73
N GLY A 169 -20.50 -19.81 13.72
CA GLY A 169 -20.83 -19.71 15.14
C GLY A 169 -21.58 -18.41 15.50
N LEU A 170 -21.17 -17.28 14.93
CA LEU A 170 -21.85 -15.99 15.07
C LEU A 170 -23.26 -16.04 14.46
N GLN A 171 -23.42 -16.67 13.29
CA GLN A 171 -24.70 -16.88 12.64
C GLN A 171 -25.64 -17.75 13.51
N ALA A 172 -25.13 -18.85 14.07
CA ALA A 172 -25.88 -19.74 14.95
C ALA A 172 -26.29 -19.07 16.28
N GLN A 173 -25.56 -18.05 16.72
CA GLN A 173 -25.88 -17.22 17.89
C GLN A 173 -26.83 -16.05 17.56
N ALA A 174 -27.43 -16.03 16.36
CA ALA A 174 -28.27 -14.94 15.87
C ALA A 174 -27.57 -13.56 15.87
N ARG A 175 -26.27 -13.54 15.55
CA ARG A 175 -25.46 -12.33 15.33
C ARG A 175 -25.09 -12.18 13.84
N PRO A 176 -26.08 -12.02 12.92
CA PRO A 176 -25.86 -12.12 11.47
C PRO A 176 -24.91 -11.05 10.93
N ASP A 177 -24.94 -9.82 11.47
CA ASP A 177 -24.10 -8.74 10.96
C ASP A 177 -22.61 -9.01 11.24
N LEU A 178 -22.30 -9.49 12.45
CA LEU A 178 -20.95 -9.94 12.80
C LEU A 178 -20.52 -11.14 11.95
N ALA A 179 -21.43 -12.11 11.74
CA ALA A 179 -21.17 -13.25 10.88
C ALA A 179 -20.85 -12.84 9.43
N ALA A 180 -21.58 -11.86 8.89
CA ALA A 180 -21.38 -11.37 7.53
C ALA A 180 -20.01 -10.70 7.34
N VAL A 181 -19.57 -9.83 8.26
CA VAL A 181 -18.26 -9.16 8.13
C VAL A 181 -17.07 -10.10 8.41
N VAL A 182 -17.20 -11.03 9.37
CA VAL A 182 -16.17 -12.07 9.62
C VAL A 182 -16.06 -13.04 8.43
N ARG A 183 -17.20 -13.45 7.84
CA ARG A 183 -17.21 -14.25 6.61
C ARG A 183 -16.60 -13.49 5.44
N TYR A 184 -17.01 -12.24 5.22
CA TYR A 184 -16.43 -11.37 4.20
C TYR A 184 -14.91 -11.30 4.35
N HIS A 185 -14.39 -11.14 5.57
CA HIS A 185 -12.96 -11.11 5.81
C HIS A 185 -12.29 -12.43 5.40
N ALA A 186 -12.80 -13.57 5.87
CA ALA A 186 -12.24 -14.89 5.57
C ALA A 186 -12.26 -15.21 4.07
N GLU A 187 -13.37 -14.91 3.38
CA GLU A 187 -13.57 -15.25 1.97
C GLU A 187 -12.78 -14.31 1.04
N SER A 188 -12.76 -13.00 1.31
CA SER A 188 -12.00 -12.00 0.52
C SER A 188 -10.51 -11.91 0.83
N CYS A 189 -9.97 -12.68 1.78
CA CYS A 189 -8.53 -12.82 1.99
C CYS A 189 -7.89 -13.76 0.94
N HIS A 190 -6.77 -13.33 0.34
CA HIS A 190 -5.83 -14.29 -0.26
C HIS A 190 -5.20 -15.12 0.88
N VAL A 191 -5.03 -16.43 0.66
CA VAL A 191 -4.72 -17.38 1.75
C VAL A 191 -3.22 -17.66 1.84
N ARG A 192 -2.62 -18.02 0.71
CA ARG A 192 -1.21 -18.41 0.55
C ARG A 192 -0.81 -18.36 -0.94
N PRO A 193 0.48 -18.49 -1.30
CA PRO A 193 0.88 -18.65 -2.70
C PRO A 193 0.06 -19.72 -3.42
N GLY A 194 -0.55 -19.32 -4.55
CA GLY A 194 -1.43 -20.16 -5.37
C GLY A 194 -2.91 -20.20 -4.95
N VAL A 195 -3.29 -19.63 -3.80
CA VAL A 195 -4.68 -19.60 -3.29
C VAL A 195 -5.09 -18.16 -3.01
N TYR A 196 -5.66 -17.52 -4.03
CA TYR A 196 -6.09 -16.11 -4.01
C TYR A 196 -7.62 -16.01 -3.79
N ALA A 197 -8.07 -14.92 -3.15
CA ALA A 197 -9.48 -14.53 -3.17
C ALA A 197 -10.00 -14.30 -4.60
N HIS A 198 -11.33 -14.38 -4.76
CA HIS A 198 -11.99 -14.26 -6.06
C HIS A 198 -11.91 -12.84 -6.62
N GLY A 199 -11.27 -12.70 -7.79
CA GLY A 199 -10.93 -11.42 -8.41
C GLY A 199 -12.07 -10.75 -9.20
N GLY A 200 -11.75 -9.59 -9.78
CA GLY A 200 -12.62 -8.90 -10.73
C GLY A 200 -12.43 -9.45 -12.14
N ALA A 201 -13.48 -9.38 -12.97
CA ALA A 201 -13.41 -9.84 -14.35
C ALA A 201 -12.60 -8.88 -15.26
N MET A 202 -12.42 -7.62 -14.85
CA MET A 202 -11.77 -6.56 -15.64
C MET A 202 -12.34 -6.43 -17.06
N ASP A 203 -13.66 -6.54 -17.20
CA ASP A 203 -14.35 -6.23 -18.45
C ASP A 203 -14.17 -4.74 -18.79
N TRP A 204 -13.41 -4.45 -19.85
CA TRP A 204 -13.00 -3.08 -20.17
C TRP A 204 -14.16 -2.22 -20.67
N ASP A 205 -15.21 -2.82 -21.23
CA ASP A 205 -16.40 -2.09 -21.68
C ASP A 205 -17.21 -1.53 -20.49
N SER A 206 -17.13 -2.20 -19.33
CA SER A 206 -17.71 -1.76 -18.06
C SER A 206 -16.71 -1.07 -17.11
N GLN A 207 -15.52 -0.67 -17.59
CA GLN A 207 -14.53 0.04 -16.76
C GLN A 207 -15.09 1.35 -16.18
N PRO A 208 -15.03 1.56 -14.85
CA PRO A 208 -15.55 2.77 -14.24
C PRO A 208 -14.74 4.02 -14.52
N ASP A 209 -15.47 5.08 -14.85
CA ASP A 209 -14.95 6.44 -14.79
C ASP A 209 -14.59 6.76 -13.33
N LYS A 210 -13.38 7.28 -13.15
CA LYS A 210 -12.76 7.60 -11.86
C LYS A 210 -13.16 9.00 -11.36
N PHE A 211 -13.90 9.74 -12.17
CA PHE A 211 -14.35 11.09 -11.91
C PHE A 211 -15.88 11.14 -12.05
N ARG A 212 -16.60 11.27 -10.95
CA ARG A 212 -18.01 11.67 -11.01
C ARG A 212 -18.09 13.09 -11.57
N ARG A 213 -19.19 13.41 -12.26
CA ARG A 213 -19.49 14.73 -12.83
C ARG A 213 -20.98 14.98 -12.67
N MET A 214 -21.34 16.16 -12.19
CA MET A 214 -22.74 16.63 -12.12
C MET A 214 -23.06 17.44 -13.39
N LEU A 215 -23.54 16.78 -14.44
CA LEU A 215 -23.74 17.42 -15.75
C LEU A 215 -24.80 18.51 -15.68
N GLY A 216 -24.49 19.72 -16.13
CA GLY A 216 -25.36 20.90 -16.07
C GLY A 216 -25.34 21.62 -14.72
N SER A 217 -24.47 21.20 -13.79
CA SER A 217 -24.23 21.91 -12.52
C SER A 217 -23.38 23.17 -12.73
N PRO A 218 -23.74 24.33 -12.14
CA PRO A 218 -22.85 25.48 -12.08
C PRO A 218 -21.54 25.13 -11.35
N SER A 219 -20.41 25.27 -12.04
CA SER A 219 -19.08 24.94 -11.52
C SER A 219 -18.30 26.21 -11.11
N LEU A 220 -17.57 26.14 -10.00
CA LEU A 220 -16.74 27.21 -9.46
C LEU A 220 -15.28 26.76 -9.40
N ASP A 221 -14.39 27.45 -10.11
CA ASP A 221 -12.98 27.09 -10.18
C ASP A 221 -12.21 27.42 -8.91
N LEU A 222 -11.33 26.50 -8.53
CA LEU A 222 -10.51 26.62 -7.32
C LEU A 222 -9.07 27.05 -7.66
N PRO A 223 -8.48 27.95 -6.86
CA PRO A 223 -7.04 28.21 -6.87
C PRO A 223 -6.23 26.94 -6.60
N ARG A 224 -5.39 26.55 -7.56
CA ARG A 224 -4.55 25.35 -7.48
C ARG A 224 -3.41 25.52 -6.48
N SER A 225 -3.15 24.47 -5.70
CA SER A 225 -1.93 24.33 -4.89
C SER A 225 -0.69 23.99 -5.73
N GLY A 226 0.45 23.94 -5.05
CA GLY A 226 1.78 23.54 -5.53
C GLY A 226 2.75 23.52 -4.34
N PRO A 227 3.96 22.92 -4.46
CA PRO A 227 4.86 22.72 -3.32
C PRO A 227 5.20 24.02 -2.57
N GLU A 228 5.38 25.13 -3.30
CA GLU A 228 5.75 26.45 -2.76
C GLU A 228 4.54 27.35 -2.43
N VAL A 229 3.30 26.87 -2.60
CA VAL A 229 2.11 27.70 -2.35
C VAL A 229 1.95 27.93 -0.85
N THR A 230 1.78 29.20 -0.47
CA THR A 230 1.48 29.61 0.90
C THR A 230 0.08 30.21 0.98
N VAL A 231 -0.65 29.83 2.02
CA VAL A 231 -1.95 30.43 2.36
C VAL A 231 -1.73 31.32 3.58
N PRO A 232 -2.11 32.62 3.55
CA PRO A 232 -1.98 33.48 4.72
C PRO A 232 -2.75 32.92 5.90
N ALA A 233 -2.14 32.88 7.09
CA ALA A 233 -2.74 32.31 8.31
C ALA A 233 -4.03 33.03 8.78
N SER A 234 -4.32 34.23 8.26
CA SER A 234 -5.57 34.97 8.47
C SER A 234 -6.69 34.58 7.50
N SER A 235 -6.45 33.70 6.53
CA SER A 235 -7.45 33.27 5.55
C SER A 235 -8.47 32.35 6.22
N SER A 236 -9.76 32.65 6.07
CA SER A 236 -10.80 31.67 6.43
C SER A 236 -10.64 30.43 5.56
N LEU A 237 -10.76 29.22 6.14
CA LEU A 237 -10.79 27.97 5.38
C LEU A 237 -11.88 27.98 4.30
N GLN A 238 -13.00 28.67 4.56
CA GLN A 238 -14.13 28.81 3.64
C GLN A 238 -13.82 29.73 2.44
N SER A 239 -12.71 30.47 2.44
CA SER A 239 -12.28 31.26 1.28
C SER A 239 -11.80 30.36 0.14
N LEU A 240 -12.02 30.78 -1.11
CA LEU A 240 -11.66 29.97 -2.29
C LEU A 240 -10.16 29.63 -2.33
N SER A 241 -9.28 30.53 -1.89
CA SER A 241 -7.83 30.30 -1.84
C SER A 241 -7.46 29.19 -0.86
N ALA A 242 -7.90 29.26 0.39
CA ALA A 242 -7.62 28.24 1.39
C ALA A 242 -8.28 26.89 1.04
N LEU A 243 -9.51 26.94 0.52
CA LEU A 243 -10.28 25.75 0.16
C LEU A 243 -9.72 25.04 -1.08
N GLY A 244 -9.33 25.78 -2.11
CA GLY A 244 -8.67 25.23 -3.29
C GLY A 244 -7.36 24.55 -2.94
N VAL A 245 -6.53 25.21 -2.12
CA VAL A 245 -5.29 24.60 -1.61
C VAL A 245 -5.57 23.34 -0.78
N LEU A 246 -6.57 23.36 0.11
CA LEU A 246 -6.96 22.22 0.94
C LEU A 246 -7.36 21.01 0.09
N LEU A 247 -8.26 21.21 -0.88
CA LEU A 247 -8.79 20.15 -1.73
C LEU A 247 -7.75 19.61 -2.72
N HIS A 248 -6.85 20.47 -3.20
CA HIS A 248 -5.71 20.02 -4.01
C HIS A 248 -4.75 19.16 -3.17
N ASP A 249 -4.33 19.66 -2.00
CA ASP A 249 -3.39 18.96 -1.11
C ASP A 249 -3.98 17.65 -0.55
N ALA A 250 -5.31 17.55 -0.39
CA ALA A 250 -5.97 16.34 0.09
C ALA A 250 -6.33 15.32 -1.00
N ALA A 251 -6.72 15.76 -2.19
CA ALA A 251 -7.32 14.89 -3.21
C ALA A 251 -7.13 15.34 -4.68
N GLY A 252 -6.45 16.46 -4.95
CA GLY A 252 -6.19 16.94 -6.31
C GLY A 252 -5.21 16.06 -7.08
N ILE A 253 -5.21 16.18 -8.41
CA ILE A 253 -4.21 15.57 -9.29
C ILE A 253 -2.86 16.24 -9.01
N THR A 254 -1.83 15.45 -8.70
CA THR A 254 -0.46 15.92 -8.41
C THR A 254 0.57 15.47 -9.45
N ALA A 255 0.22 14.51 -10.32
CA ALA A 255 0.99 14.14 -11.51
C ALA A 255 0.15 13.26 -12.45
N TRP A 256 0.72 12.97 -13.62
CA TRP A 256 0.22 11.95 -14.54
C TRP A 256 1.22 10.82 -14.68
N LYS A 257 0.75 9.64 -15.09
CA LYS A 257 1.57 8.58 -15.68
C LYS A 257 1.13 8.31 -17.10
N ALA A 258 2.08 7.89 -17.94
CA ALA A 258 1.83 7.42 -19.30
C ALA A 258 2.63 6.14 -19.60
N GLN A 259 2.02 5.23 -20.35
CA GLN A 259 2.68 4.03 -20.88
C GLN A 259 2.04 3.64 -22.22
N GLY A 260 2.78 3.85 -23.32
CA GLY A 260 2.20 3.74 -24.67
C GLY A 260 1.13 4.81 -24.88
N GLN A 261 -0.06 4.40 -25.31
CA GLN A 261 -1.23 5.29 -25.44
C GLN A 261 -2.03 5.45 -24.14
N ALA A 262 -1.80 4.60 -23.12
CA ALA A 262 -2.52 4.70 -21.86
C ALA A 262 -1.93 5.85 -21.01
N ARG A 263 -2.79 6.73 -20.52
CA ARG A 263 -2.47 7.79 -19.57
C ARG A 263 -3.39 7.66 -18.35
N TRP A 264 -2.91 7.99 -17.16
CA TRP A 264 -3.76 8.05 -15.96
C TRP A 264 -3.21 9.03 -14.93
N SER A 265 -4.13 9.66 -14.20
CA SER A 265 -3.87 10.63 -13.16
C SER A 265 -3.37 9.97 -11.87
N LEU A 266 -2.52 10.69 -11.14
CA LEU A 266 -2.14 10.41 -9.76
C LEU A 266 -2.67 11.54 -8.88
N ARG A 267 -3.43 11.20 -7.84
CA ARG A 267 -3.95 12.18 -6.87
C ARG A 267 -3.03 12.31 -5.66
N ALA A 268 -3.24 13.35 -4.85
CA ALA A 268 -2.55 13.54 -3.58
C ALA A 268 -2.73 12.31 -2.68
N ASN A 269 -3.97 11.81 -2.53
CA ASN A 269 -4.25 10.53 -1.92
C ASN A 269 -3.79 9.34 -2.81
N PRO A 270 -3.12 8.32 -2.25
CA PRO A 270 -2.95 7.03 -2.93
C PRO A 270 -4.29 6.28 -3.00
N SER A 271 -4.44 5.43 -4.01
CA SER A 271 -5.61 4.56 -4.18
C SER A 271 -5.20 3.22 -4.79
N SER A 272 -5.89 2.16 -4.38
CA SER A 272 -5.70 0.79 -4.85
C SER A 272 -5.83 0.69 -6.37
N GLY A 273 -4.71 0.47 -7.06
CA GLY A 273 -4.67 0.43 -8.52
C GLY A 273 -4.97 1.76 -9.23
N ALA A 274 -4.99 2.88 -8.50
CA ALA A 274 -5.45 4.19 -8.97
C ALA A 274 -6.88 4.17 -9.56
N LEU A 275 -7.79 3.45 -8.90
CA LEU A 275 -9.21 3.33 -9.28
C LEU A 275 -10.10 4.41 -8.65
N GLN A 276 -9.62 5.06 -7.57
CA GLN A 276 -10.24 6.23 -6.94
C GLN A 276 -11.73 6.01 -6.58
N PRO A 277 -12.03 5.08 -5.66
CA PRO A 277 -13.40 4.66 -5.35
C PRO A 277 -14.23 5.73 -4.62
N LEU A 278 -13.63 6.84 -4.19
CA LEU A 278 -14.28 7.85 -3.36
C LEU A 278 -14.64 9.09 -4.18
N GLU A 279 -15.77 9.71 -3.82
CA GLU A 279 -16.07 11.10 -4.19
C GLU A 279 -16.14 11.97 -2.94
N ILE A 280 -15.97 13.28 -3.15
CA ILE A 280 -15.78 14.28 -2.09
C ILE A 280 -16.85 15.35 -2.23
N TYR A 281 -17.58 15.57 -1.15
CA TYR A 281 -18.63 16.58 -1.06
C TYR A 281 -18.30 17.59 0.03
N LEU A 282 -18.81 18.80 -0.10
CA LEU A 282 -18.67 19.86 0.89
C LEU A 282 -20.02 20.44 1.25
N PHE A 283 -20.20 20.77 2.52
CA PHE A 283 -21.44 21.34 3.05
C PHE A 283 -21.14 22.68 3.73
N GLY A 284 -21.85 23.72 3.30
CA GLY A 284 -21.81 25.06 3.89
C GLY A 284 -21.51 26.19 2.91
N THR A 285 -21.14 27.33 3.45
CA THR A 285 -20.83 28.57 2.73
C THR A 285 -19.41 28.53 2.17
N VAL A 286 -19.23 29.00 0.93
CA VAL A 286 -17.93 28.99 0.24
C VAL A 286 -17.68 30.35 -0.45
N GLY A 287 -16.50 30.91 -0.19
CA GLY A 287 -16.08 32.22 -0.70
C GLY A 287 -16.97 33.35 -0.18
N ASP A 288 -17.41 34.20 -1.11
CA ASP A 288 -18.31 35.31 -0.80
C ASP A 288 -19.79 34.90 -0.74
N ASP A 289 -20.14 33.72 -1.24
CA ASP A 289 -21.50 33.17 -1.17
C ASP A 289 -21.90 32.91 0.29
N LYS A 290 -23.00 33.53 0.73
CA LYS A 290 -23.51 33.45 2.10
C LYS A 290 -24.62 32.41 2.25
N ASP A 291 -25.12 31.88 1.14
CA ASP A 291 -26.01 30.74 1.18
C ASP A 291 -25.21 29.46 1.43
N PRO A 292 -25.72 28.53 2.26
CA PRO A 292 -25.08 27.25 2.44
C PRO A 292 -25.45 26.30 1.30
N TRP A 293 -24.46 25.61 0.75
CA TRP A 293 -24.62 24.72 -0.40
C TRP A 293 -24.05 23.34 -0.10
N HIS A 294 -24.63 22.33 -0.75
CA HIS A 294 -24.05 21.02 -0.98
C HIS A 294 -23.26 21.10 -2.28
N TRP A 295 -21.96 20.89 -2.22
CA TRP A 295 -21.04 20.90 -3.36
C TRP A 295 -20.45 19.51 -3.59
N HIS A 296 -20.19 19.18 -4.86
CA HIS A 296 -19.33 18.08 -5.26
C HIS A 296 -17.98 18.63 -5.70
N TYR A 297 -16.87 18.12 -5.17
CA TYR A 297 -15.53 18.49 -5.62
C TYR A 297 -15.14 17.64 -6.82
N ASN A 298 -14.92 18.27 -7.98
CA ASN A 298 -14.46 17.60 -9.18
C ASN A 298 -12.92 17.66 -9.27
N PRO A 299 -12.18 16.56 -9.02
CA PRO A 299 -10.72 16.58 -9.05
C PRO A 299 -10.13 16.57 -10.46
N TYR A 300 -10.92 16.34 -11.53
CA TYR A 300 -10.46 16.46 -12.92
C TYR A 300 -10.26 17.92 -13.30
N TRP A 301 -11.24 18.76 -12.98
CA TRP A 301 -11.20 20.20 -13.26
C TRP A 301 -10.55 21.04 -12.16
N HIS A 302 -10.50 20.50 -10.93
CA HIS A 302 -10.21 21.25 -9.71
C HIS A 302 -11.22 22.39 -9.49
N SER A 303 -12.49 21.99 -9.36
CA SER A 303 -13.62 22.90 -9.20
C SER A 303 -14.68 22.32 -8.25
N LEU A 304 -15.60 23.18 -7.79
CA LEU A 304 -16.78 22.78 -7.04
C LEU A 304 -18.03 22.85 -7.94
N GLU A 305 -18.75 21.76 -8.06
CA GLU A 305 -20.05 21.66 -8.73
C GLU A 305 -21.16 21.87 -7.69
N ARG A 306 -22.06 22.84 -7.88
CA ARG A 306 -23.22 23.06 -6.99
C ARG A 306 -24.17 21.87 -7.13
N VAL A 307 -24.38 21.08 -6.09
CA VAL A 307 -25.34 19.96 -6.11
C VAL A 307 -26.73 20.46 -5.72
N ALA A 308 -26.87 21.08 -4.55
CA ALA A 308 -28.15 21.61 -4.07
C ALA A 308 -27.93 22.72 -3.03
N GLN A 309 -28.86 23.67 -2.92
CA GLN A 309 -28.85 24.67 -1.85
C GLN A 309 -29.35 24.02 -0.54
N LEU A 310 -28.62 24.19 0.57
CA LEU A 310 -29.00 23.62 1.87
C LEU A 310 -30.09 24.49 2.54
N PRO A 311 -31.06 23.91 3.27
CA PRO A 311 -31.99 24.69 4.10
C PRO A 311 -31.21 25.47 5.16
N ALA A 312 -31.25 26.80 5.07
CA ALA A 312 -30.33 27.67 5.80
C ALA A 312 -30.50 27.62 7.33
N ASP A 313 -31.74 27.45 7.81
CA ASP A 313 -32.08 27.27 9.22
C ASP A 313 -31.48 25.97 9.80
N ARG A 314 -31.55 24.88 9.03
CA ARG A 314 -31.03 23.56 9.41
C ARG A 314 -29.53 23.51 9.34
N TRP A 315 -28.93 24.10 8.30
CA TRP A 315 -27.48 24.26 8.23
C TRP A 315 -26.95 25.11 9.39
N ALA A 316 -27.63 26.21 9.75
CA ALA A 316 -27.27 27.02 10.91
C ALA A 316 -27.38 26.24 12.24
N SER A 317 -28.26 25.24 12.34
CA SER A 317 -28.34 24.33 13.49
C SER A 317 -27.13 23.38 13.57
N ILE A 318 -26.64 22.87 12.44
CA ILE A 318 -25.41 22.07 12.37
C ILE A 318 -24.19 22.93 12.69
N ALA A 319 -24.06 24.10 12.03
CA ALA A 319 -22.90 24.97 12.17
C ALA A 319 -22.66 25.43 13.63
N LYS A 320 -23.73 25.68 14.40
CA LYS A 320 -23.63 26.01 15.84
C LYS A 320 -23.08 24.89 16.74
N GLN A 321 -23.01 23.65 16.23
CA GLN A 321 -22.44 22.49 16.95
C GLN A 321 -20.95 22.27 16.62
N LEU A 322 -20.40 23.04 15.68
CA LEU A 322 -19.03 22.92 15.18
C LEU A 322 -18.20 24.15 15.60
N PRO A 323 -16.86 24.07 15.60
CA PRO A 323 -15.99 25.23 15.81
C PRO A 323 -16.19 26.33 14.74
N ASP A 324 -15.91 27.58 15.10
CA ASP A 324 -16.02 28.71 14.17
C ASP A 324 -15.15 28.51 12.91
N GLY A 325 -15.70 28.79 11.73
CA GLY A 325 -14.99 28.64 10.45
C GLY A 325 -14.84 27.20 9.94
N THR A 326 -15.55 26.23 10.53
CA THR A 326 -15.56 24.83 10.07
C THR A 326 -16.07 24.69 8.63
N ILE A 327 -15.46 23.75 7.90
CA ILE A 327 -15.99 23.13 6.69
C ILE A 327 -16.33 21.68 7.01
N VAL A 328 -17.52 21.23 6.60
CA VAL A 328 -17.87 19.81 6.65
C VAL A 328 -17.60 19.20 5.29
N VAL A 329 -16.68 18.24 5.24
CA VAL A 329 -16.38 17.43 4.06
C VAL A 329 -17.05 16.06 4.23
N GLY A 330 -17.85 15.64 3.26
CA GLY A 330 -18.39 14.29 3.20
C GLY A 330 -17.61 13.41 2.23
N LEU A 331 -17.33 12.17 2.65
CA LEU A 331 -16.80 11.13 1.77
C LEU A 331 -17.92 10.16 1.43
N THR A 332 -18.03 9.80 0.15
CA THR A 332 -18.84 8.69 -0.33
C THR A 332 -17.95 7.63 -0.99
N SER A 333 -18.52 6.50 -1.39
CA SER A 333 -17.81 5.51 -2.19
C SER A 333 -18.68 4.83 -3.25
N ILE A 334 -18.06 4.56 -4.40
CA ILE A 334 -18.56 3.70 -5.47
C ILE A 334 -17.72 2.42 -5.41
N VAL A 335 -18.13 1.45 -4.58
CA VAL A 335 -17.37 0.20 -4.30
C VAL A 335 -17.00 -0.55 -5.59
N TRP A 336 -17.87 -0.49 -6.61
CA TRP A 336 -17.59 -1.07 -7.93
C TRP A 336 -16.26 -0.63 -8.53
N ARG A 337 -15.81 0.60 -8.30
CA ARG A 337 -14.51 1.09 -8.83
C ARG A 337 -13.37 0.16 -8.48
N ASN A 338 -13.36 -0.38 -7.26
CA ASN A 338 -12.41 -1.41 -6.85
C ASN A 338 -12.89 -2.82 -7.23
N ALA A 339 -14.17 -3.17 -7.03
CA ALA A 339 -14.67 -4.54 -7.28
C ALA A 339 -14.56 -4.99 -8.75
N TRP A 340 -14.66 -4.07 -9.71
CA TRP A 340 -14.43 -4.29 -11.15
C TRP A 340 -13.11 -5.01 -11.44
N LYS A 341 -12.03 -4.59 -10.75
CA LYS A 341 -10.69 -5.16 -10.88
C LYS A 341 -10.40 -6.24 -9.85
N TYR A 342 -10.77 -5.98 -8.61
CA TYR A 342 -10.31 -6.74 -7.46
C TYR A 342 -11.29 -7.79 -6.95
N GLY A 343 -12.54 -7.79 -7.42
CA GLY A 343 -13.57 -8.73 -6.99
C GLY A 343 -13.91 -8.53 -5.52
N ASP A 344 -13.95 -9.62 -4.76
CA ASP A 344 -14.37 -9.61 -3.36
C ASP A 344 -13.46 -8.75 -2.44
N PRO A 345 -12.11 -8.75 -2.61
CA PRO A 345 -11.24 -7.74 -2.00
C PRO A 345 -11.60 -6.27 -2.27
N GLY A 346 -12.42 -5.96 -3.28
CA GLY A 346 -12.74 -4.59 -3.67
C GLY A 346 -13.38 -3.74 -2.58
N PHE A 347 -14.18 -4.33 -1.69
CA PHE A 347 -14.80 -3.63 -0.57
C PHE A 347 -13.76 -3.22 0.49
N ARG A 348 -12.89 -4.13 0.96
CA ARG A 348 -11.79 -3.77 1.88
C ARG A 348 -10.82 -2.76 1.28
N TYR A 349 -10.50 -2.86 -0.02
CA TYR A 349 -9.64 -1.89 -0.70
C TYR A 349 -10.28 -0.50 -0.82
N THR A 350 -11.61 -0.44 -0.86
CA THR A 350 -12.32 0.84 -0.74
C THR A 350 -12.11 1.46 0.63
N HIS A 351 -12.18 0.67 1.71
CA HIS A 351 -11.86 1.17 3.06
C HIS A 351 -10.36 1.46 3.27
N HIS A 352 -9.43 0.82 2.54
CA HIS A 352 -8.03 1.26 2.50
C HIS A 352 -7.91 2.68 1.96
N ASP A 353 -8.56 2.94 0.83
CA ASP A 353 -8.54 4.24 0.16
C ASP A 353 -9.21 5.32 1.05
N VAL A 354 -10.22 4.98 1.86
CA VAL A 354 -10.80 5.90 2.87
C VAL A 354 -9.80 6.26 3.96
N GLY A 355 -9.07 5.29 4.54
CA GLY A 355 -8.04 5.58 5.55
C GLY A 355 -6.93 6.49 5.00
N HIS A 356 -6.53 6.26 3.76
CA HIS A 356 -5.62 7.16 3.04
C HIS A 356 -6.22 8.55 2.79
N GLN A 357 -7.51 8.66 2.47
CA GLN A 357 -8.16 9.95 2.23
C GLN A 357 -8.31 10.78 3.53
N ILE A 358 -8.68 10.13 4.65
CA ILE A 358 -8.73 10.76 5.98
C ILE A 358 -7.35 11.30 6.36
N SER A 359 -6.29 10.50 6.17
CA SER A 359 -4.91 10.92 6.43
C SER A 359 -4.49 12.08 5.51
N SER A 360 -4.85 12.03 4.23
CA SER A 360 -4.55 13.11 3.27
C SER A 360 -5.23 14.43 3.65
N PHE A 361 -6.49 14.40 4.11
CA PHE A 361 -7.16 15.58 4.66
C PHE A 361 -6.49 16.10 5.94
N ALA A 362 -6.08 15.21 6.85
CA ALA A 362 -5.40 15.62 8.08
C ALA A 362 -4.07 16.32 7.81
N PHE A 363 -3.25 15.82 6.86
CA PHE A 363 -2.01 16.48 6.46
C PHE A 363 -2.25 17.79 5.69
N ALA A 364 -3.27 17.85 4.81
CA ALA A 364 -3.63 19.06 4.07
C ALA A 364 -4.16 20.18 4.99
N ALA A 365 -4.94 19.83 6.00
CA ALA A 365 -5.42 20.76 7.03
C ALA A 365 -4.26 21.23 7.92
N ALA A 366 -3.41 20.33 8.38
CA ALA A 366 -2.23 20.68 9.18
C ALA A 366 -1.26 21.60 8.42
N ALA A 367 -1.13 21.44 7.09
CA ALA A 367 -0.39 22.34 6.21
C ALA A 367 -1.01 23.76 6.06
N GLN A 368 -2.12 24.04 6.75
CA GLN A 368 -2.82 25.32 6.84
C GLN A 368 -3.19 25.70 8.30
N ASN A 369 -2.55 25.09 9.31
CA ASN A 369 -2.87 25.28 10.74
C ASN A 369 -4.35 25.01 11.07
N ALA A 370 -4.89 23.93 10.51
CA ALA A 370 -6.23 23.43 10.76
C ALA A 370 -6.20 21.97 11.25
N SER A 371 -7.19 21.61 12.06
CA SER A 371 -7.43 20.25 12.56
C SER A 371 -8.57 19.58 11.80
N VAL A 372 -8.57 18.24 11.82
CA VAL A 372 -9.64 17.40 11.24
C VAL A 372 -10.22 16.49 12.31
N VAL A 373 -11.55 16.44 12.39
CA VAL A 373 -12.31 15.54 13.27
C VAL A 373 -13.23 14.68 12.42
N LEU A 374 -13.12 13.36 12.59
CA LEU A 374 -14.11 12.41 12.09
C LEU A 374 -15.39 12.55 12.93
N LEU A 375 -16.53 12.87 12.31
CA LEU A 375 -17.82 13.06 12.98
C LEU A 375 -18.48 11.71 13.31
N ASP A 376 -17.77 10.89 14.09
CA ASP A 376 -18.13 9.51 14.33
C ASP A 376 -19.26 9.30 15.35
N SER A 377 -19.84 10.40 15.83
CA SER A 377 -21.04 10.42 16.68
C SER A 377 -22.37 10.40 15.90
N LEU A 378 -22.31 10.43 14.57
CA LEU A 378 -23.46 10.36 13.64
C LEU A 378 -23.73 8.94 13.15
N THR A 379 -24.99 8.59 12.90
CA THR A 379 -25.34 7.31 12.23
C THR A 379 -25.12 7.36 10.71
N ASP A 380 -25.00 6.21 10.06
CA ASP A 380 -24.93 6.12 8.60
C ASP A 380 -26.27 6.60 7.96
N ASP A 381 -27.40 6.55 8.69
CA ASP A 381 -28.68 7.13 8.28
C ASP A 381 -28.68 8.68 8.37
N GLU A 382 -28.12 9.27 9.42
CA GLU A 382 -27.96 10.73 9.53
C GLU A 382 -27.06 11.27 8.39
N ILE A 383 -25.94 10.59 8.13
CA ILE A 383 -25.00 10.96 7.06
C ILE A 383 -25.69 10.81 5.69
N SER A 384 -26.38 9.69 5.44
CA SER A 384 -27.17 9.48 4.22
C SER A 384 -28.25 10.57 4.03
N GLY A 385 -28.93 10.94 5.12
CA GLY A 385 -29.97 11.97 5.12
C GLY A 385 -29.47 13.35 4.70
N LEU A 386 -28.24 13.73 5.08
CA LEU A 386 -27.61 14.97 4.61
C LEU A 386 -27.10 14.84 3.17
N MET A 387 -26.30 13.81 2.88
CA MET A 387 -25.56 13.68 1.63
C MET A 387 -26.44 13.29 0.44
N ARG A 388 -27.41 12.40 0.66
CA ARG A 388 -28.33 11.85 -0.35
C ARG A 388 -27.64 11.47 -1.69
N PRO A 389 -26.64 10.57 -1.68
CA PRO A 389 -26.00 10.11 -2.91
C PRO A 389 -26.94 9.19 -3.71
N ASP A 390 -26.93 9.33 -5.03
CA ASP A 390 -27.60 8.38 -5.93
C ASP A 390 -26.84 7.04 -6.01
N ALA A 391 -27.59 5.93 -5.98
CA ALA A 391 -27.04 4.59 -6.15
C ALA A 391 -26.29 4.45 -7.49
N PRO A 392 -25.17 3.69 -7.55
CA PRO A 392 -24.65 2.78 -6.53
C PRO A 392 -23.73 3.43 -5.47
N GLU A 393 -23.63 4.77 -5.45
CA GLU A 393 -22.77 5.48 -4.51
C GLU A 393 -23.37 5.48 -3.11
N GLU A 394 -22.53 5.23 -2.10
CA GLU A 394 -22.95 5.16 -0.69
C GLU A 394 -22.18 6.15 0.19
N PRO A 395 -22.83 6.72 1.23
CA PRO A 395 -22.16 7.56 2.21
C PRO A 395 -21.15 6.76 3.05
N VAL A 396 -20.02 7.38 3.39
CA VAL A 396 -18.95 6.72 4.16
C VAL A 396 -18.71 7.40 5.50
N CYS A 397 -18.45 8.71 5.50
CA CYS A 397 -18.26 9.51 6.72
C CYS A 397 -18.32 11.02 6.44
N LEU A 398 -18.43 11.81 7.51
CA LEU A 398 -18.22 13.25 7.49
C LEU A 398 -16.98 13.62 8.31
N LEU A 399 -16.21 14.58 7.80
CA LEU A 399 -15.05 15.20 8.44
C LEU A 399 -15.35 16.67 8.70
N ALA A 400 -15.17 17.14 9.93
CA ALA A 400 -15.15 18.56 10.26
C ALA A 400 -13.70 19.07 10.20
N ILE A 401 -13.43 20.04 9.33
CA ILE A 401 -12.12 20.67 9.17
C ILE A 401 -12.23 22.13 9.63
N PHE A 402 -11.43 22.51 10.62
CA PHE A 402 -11.55 23.81 11.30
C PHE A 402 -10.17 24.39 11.66
N PRO A 403 -10.02 25.72 11.73
CA PRO A 403 -8.76 26.33 12.17
C PRO A 403 -8.36 25.82 13.56
N SER A 404 -7.07 25.50 13.77
CA SER A 404 -6.58 24.99 15.07
C SER A 404 -6.84 25.93 16.24
N THR A 405 -6.96 27.23 15.97
CA THR A 405 -7.27 28.30 16.93
C THR A 405 -8.77 28.60 17.08
N ALA A 406 -9.65 27.87 16.38
CA ALA A 406 -11.09 28.10 16.40
C ALA A 406 -11.69 27.82 17.78
N ARG A 407 -12.64 28.67 18.18
CA ARG A 407 -13.40 28.45 19.41
C ARG A 407 -14.38 27.29 19.20
N ALA A 408 -14.25 26.25 20.02
CA ALA A 408 -15.25 25.20 20.12
C ALA A 408 -16.53 25.73 20.80
N PRO A 409 -17.73 25.28 20.37
CA PRO A 409 -19.00 25.72 20.95
C PRO A 409 -19.25 25.16 22.35
N ARG A 410 -18.61 24.02 22.68
CA ARG A 410 -18.56 23.39 24.00
C ARG A 410 -17.34 22.48 24.11
N GLU A 411 -17.06 22.03 25.33
CA GLU A 411 -16.19 20.88 25.59
C GLU A 411 -16.74 19.61 24.89
N GLU A 412 -15.84 18.72 24.49
CA GLU A 412 -16.14 17.44 23.80
C GLU A 412 -17.13 17.50 22.62
N TRP A 413 -17.24 18.64 21.92
CA TRP A 413 -18.27 18.87 20.88
C TRP A 413 -18.37 17.74 19.84
N TRP A 414 -17.26 17.09 19.50
CA TRP A 414 -17.15 15.99 18.53
C TRP A 414 -18.00 14.75 18.91
N ARG A 415 -18.24 14.50 20.20
CA ARG A 415 -19.10 13.40 20.69
C ARG A 415 -20.59 13.65 20.45
N HIS A 416 -20.96 14.90 20.24
CA HIS A 416 -22.33 15.37 20.41
C HIS A 416 -22.90 16.12 19.19
N VAL A 417 -22.23 16.07 18.05
CA VAL A 417 -22.79 16.57 16.78
C VAL A 417 -23.95 15.67 16.38
N ARG A 418 -25.09 16.24 16.03
CA ARG A 418 -26.26 15.53 15.47
C ARG A 418 -26.82 16.30 14.29
N LEU A 419 -27.25 15.58 13.26
CA LEU A 419 -27.90 16.16 12.07
C LEU A 419 -29.42 16.24 12.26
N GLY A 420 -29.99 15.36 13.09
CA GLY A 420 -31.42 15.30 13.40
C GLY A 420 -32.16 14.24 12.57
N GLY A 421 -33.45 14.45 12.34
CA GLY A 421 -34.25 13.62 11.42
C GLY A 421 -33.88 13.88 9.95
N ASP A 422 -34.79 13.60 9.01
CA ASP A 422 -34.55 13.90 7.59
C ASP A 422 -34.23 15.39 7.38
N PHE A 423 -32.95 15.66 7.10
CA PHE A 423 -32.38 16.99 6.98
C PHE A 423 -33.08 17.85 5.93
N TRP A 424 -33.76 17.24 4.95
CA TRP A 424 -34.49 17.95 3.90
C TRP A 424 -36.03 17.87 4.03
N GLN A 425 -36.56 17.26 5.09
CA GLN A 425 -38.01 17.11 5.30
C GLN A 425 -38.75 18.45 5.22
N GLY A 426 -39.65 18.62 4.25
CA GLY A 426 -40.43 19.86 4.11
C GLY A 426 -39.64 21.05 3.53
N ALA A 427 -38.36 20.88 3.20
CA ALA A 427 -37.76 21.72 2.16
C ALA A 427 -38.50 21.47 0.84
N PRO A 428 -38.58 22.45 -0.09
CA PRO A 428 -38.94 22.14 -1.46
C PRO A 428 -38.03 21.01 -1.97
N ALA A 429 -38.56 20.11 -2.80
CA ALA A 429 -37.78 19.01 -3.37
C ALA A 429 -36.48 19.58 -3.92
N ALA A 430 -35.35 19.16 -3.34
CA ALA A 430 -34.07 19.82 -3.54
C ALA A 430 -33.82 19.90 -5.05
N GLN A 431 -33.59 21.11 -5.55
CA GLN A 431 -33.22 21.30 -6.95
C GLN A 431 -31.78 20.81 -7.09
N TYR A 432 -31.64 19.49 -7.28
CA TYR A 432 -30.39 18.88 -7.70
C TYR A 432 -30.00 19.50 -9.03
N HIS A 433 -28.98 20.34 -9.00
CA HIS A 433 -28.46 20.99 -10.17
C HIS A 433 -27.60 19.99 -10.93
N GLY A 434 -28.15 19.54 -12.05
CA GLY A 434 -27.52 18.57 -12.92
C GLY A 434 -27.83 17.13 -12.58
N ALA A 435 -27.54 16.24 -13.53
CA ALA A 435 -27.65 14.81 -13.36
C ALA A 435 -26.25 14.20 -13.20
N PRO A 436 -26.02 13.27 -12.26
CA PRO A 436 -24.79 12.52 -12.27
C PRO A 436 -24.70 11.72 -13.56
N VAL A 437 -23.52 11.72 -14.20
CA VAL A 437 -23.25 10.77 -15.29
C VAL A 437 -23.53 9.37 -14.77
N GLN A 438 -24.37 8.58 -15.46
CA GLN A 438 -24.43 7.14 -15.24
C GLN A 438 -23.10 6.50 -15.66
N SER A 439 -22.15 6.51 -14.73
CA SER A 439 -21.14 5.49 -14.61
C SER A 439 -21.88 4.15 -14.53
N TYR A 440 -21.60 3.22 -15.45
CA TYR A 440 -22.47 2.13 -15.91
C TYR A 440 -22.74 1.03 -14.86
N TYR A 441 -23.40 1.35 -13.74
CA TYR A 441 -23.40 0.55 -12.51
C TYR A 441 -24.76 0.45 -11.82
N GLY A 442 -24.96 -0.63 -11.07
CA GLY A 442 -26.19 -0.88 -10.32
C GLY A 442 -26.62 -2.34 -10.40
N GLN A 443 -27.58 -2.66 -11.27
CA GLN A 443 -28.27 -3.96 -11.23
C GLN A 443 -27.36 -5.19 -11.36
N PRO A 444 -26.35 -5.26 -12.26
CA PRO A 444 -25.47 -6.42 -12.32
C PRO A 444 -24.59 -6.60 -11.07
N GLU A 445 -24.32 -5.55 -10.28
CA GLU A 445 -23.34 -5.61 -9.18
C GLU A 445 -23.87 -6.38 -7.96
N GLN A 446 -25.08 -6.07 -7.50
CA GLN A 446 -25.66 -6.74 -6.32
C GLN A 446 -25.90 -8.23 -6.59
N GLU A 447 -26.33 -8.59 -7.80
CA GLU A 447 -26.48 -9.98 -8.24
C GLU A 447 -25.13 -10.70 -8.43
N ALA A 448 -24.09 -9.99 -8.93
CA ALA A 448 -22.78 -10.60 -9.18
C ALA A 448 -21.84 -10.66 -7.97
N ARG A 449 -22.10 -9.92 -6.88
CA ARG A 449 -21.22 -9.83 -5.69
C ARG A 449 -21.99 -9.86 -4.35
N PRO A 450 -22.73 -10.94 -4.05
CA PRO A 450 -23.52 -11.05 -2.81
C PRO A 450 -22.68 -10.93 -1.54
N LEU A 451 -21.41 -11.39 -1.55
CA LEU A 451 -20.50 -11.30 -0.41
C LEU A 451 -20.17 -9.82 -0.05
N ILE A 452 -20.01 -8.96 -1.05
CA ILE A 452 -19.81 -7.51 -0.86
C ILE A 452 -21.10 -6.86 -0.37
N ALA A 453 -22.24 -7.19 -0.98
CA ALA A 453 -23.54 -6.63 -0.60
C ALA A 453 -23.88 -6.95 0.87
N ALA A 454 -23.69 -8.19 1.31
CA ALA A 454 -23.89 -8.59 2.70
C ALA A 454 -22.98 -7.83 3.68
N ALA A 455 -21.70 -7.64 3.32
CA ALA A 455 -20.75 -6.90 4.15
C ALA A 455 -21.05 -5.39 4.23
N ARG A 456 -21.54 -4.78 3.14
CA ARG A 456 -21.98 -3.37 3.11
C ARG A 456 -23.15 -3.15 4.05
N GLU A 457 -24.21 -3.95 3.93
CA GLU A 457 -25.41 -3.83 4.77
C GLU A 457 -25.10 -4.13 6.25
N ALA A 458 -24.44 -5.25 6.54
CA ALA A 458 -24.07 -5.62 7.90
C ALA A 458 -23.17 -4.58 8.59
N SER A 459 -22.33 -3.87 7.84
CA SER A 459 -21.42 -2.85 8.39
C SER A 459 -22.03 -1.45 8.48
N ARG A 460 -23.34 -1.27 8.29
CA ARG A 460 -24.02 0.03 8.53
C ARG A 460 -24.02 0.38 10.02
N ARG A 461 -23.64 1.63 10.36
CA ARG A 461 -23.75 2.14 11.73
C ARG A 461 -25.15 2.73 11.97
N THR A 462 -26.01 1.94 12.61
CA THR A 462 -27.41 2.32 12.93
C THR A 462 -27.57 3.08 14.25
N SER A 463 -26.55 3.08 15.12
CA SER A 463 -26.52 3.81 16.39
C SER A 463 -25.17 4.53 16.61
N PRO A 464 -25.12 5.64 17.35
CA PRO A 464 -23.86 6.24 17.75
C PRO A 464 -23.00 5.28 18.60
N PRO A 465 -21.67 5.43 18.59
CA PRO A 465 -20.78 4.70 19.50
C PRO A 465 -21.17 4.92 20.97
N SER A 466 -20.91 3.92 21.82
CA SER A 466 -21.12 4.05 23.27
C SER A 466 -20.26 5.16 23.88
N ASP A 467 -20.71 5.73 24.99
CA ASP A 467 -19.95 6.72 25.77
C ASP A 467 -18.79 6.11 26.59
N GLU A 468 -18.38 4.88 26.27
CA GLU A 468 -17.26 4.20 26.91
C GLU A 468 -15.91 4.88 26.60
N ALA A 469 -15.05 4.93 27.62
CA ALA A 469 -13.73 5.56 27.55
C ALA A 469 -12.79 4.95 26.49
N ASP A 470 -13.03 3.72 26.01
CA ASP A 470 -12.20 3.11 24.99
C ASP A 470 -12.48 3.63 23.56
N PHE A 471 -13.72 4.06 23.27
CA PHE A 471 -14.05 4.64 21.96
C PHE A 471 -13.81 6.15 21.91
N TRP A 472 -14.05 6.88 23.00
CA TRP A 472 -13.73 8.31 23.12
C TRP A 472 -12.46 8.52 23.98
N HIS A 473 -11.39 7.80 23.64
CA HIS A 473 -10.16 7.64 24.42
C HIS A 473 -9.31 8.91 24.54
N GLN A 474 -9.38 9.82 23.57
CA GLN A 474 -8.56 11.03 23.54
C GLN A 474 -9.27 12.16 22.80
N ALA A 475 -9.02 13.41 23.21
CA ALA A 475 -9.46 14.59 22.48
C ALA A 475 -8.71 14.71 21.12
N PRO A 476 -9.29 15.38 20.10
CA PRO A 476 -8.60 15.67 18.85
C PRO A 476 -7.45 16.65 19.06
N PRO A 477 -6.30 16.46 18.37
CA PRO A 477 -5.16 17.35 18.49
C PRO A 477 -5.49 18.72 17.90
N GLN A 478 -5.15 19.78 18.64
CA GLN A 478 -5.23 21.16 18.17
C GLN A 478 -3.95 21.58 17.44
N GLU A 479 -2.80 21.01 17.80
CA GLU A 479 -1.48 21.36 17.23
C GLU A 479 -0.89 20.21 16.38
N LEU A 480 -0.04 20.56 15.41
CA LEU A 480 0.74 19.59 14.65
C LEU A 480 1.72 18.88 15.61
N PRO A 481 1.74 17.53 15.69
CA PRO A 481 2.63 16.83 16.62
C PRO A 481 4.11 17.14 16.35
N ALA A 482 4.91 17.24 17.43
CA ALA A 482 6.30 17.71 17.36
C ALA A 482 7.19 16.94 16.37
N ALA A 483 6.95 15.64 16.19
CA ALA A 483 7.66 14.80 15.20
C ALA A 483 7.42 15.22 13.73
N TRP A 484 6.30 15.90 13.45
CA TRP A 484 5.97 16.49 12.16
C TRP A 484 6.32 17.97 12.07
N ALA A 485 6.22 18.72 13.17
CA ALA A 485 6.73 20.10 13.20
C ALA A 485 8.23 20.16 12.86
N SER A 486 9.02 19.15 13.26
CA SER A 486 10.43 19.01 12.89
C SER A 486 10.69 18.49 11.46
N ALA A 487 9.66 18.08 10.72
CA ALA A 487 9.80 17.58 9.33
C ALA A 487 9.91 18.70 8.29
N GLY A 488 9.70 19.97 8.69
CA GLY A 488 9.61 21.10 7.77
C GLY A 488 8.22 21.25 7.14
N PRO A 489 8.09 22.01 6.04
CA PRO A 489 6.79 22.27 5.42
C PRO A 489 6.18 21.00 4.83
N LEU A 490 4.92 20.73 5.17
CA LEU A 490 4.22 19.52 4.74
C LEU A 490 3.84 19.52 3.25
N ARG A 491 3.58 20.70 2.65
CA ARG A 491 3.07 20.82 1.27
C ARG A 491 4.05 20.28 0.21
N PRO A 492 5.37 20.57 0.25
CA PRO A 492 6.34 19.87 -0.60
C PRO A 492 6.29 18.34 -0.48
N LEU A 493 6.13 17.79 0.73
CA LEU A 493 6.04 16.35 0.95
C LEU A 493 4.77 15.76 0.31
N ILE A 494 3.63 16.43 0.49
CA ILE A 494 2.32 16.05 -0.11
C ILE A 494 2.44 16.00 -1.64
N HIS A 495 2.98 17.06 -2.26
CA HIS A 495 3.11 17.16 -3.72
C HIS A 495 4.15 16.20 -4.31
N ALA A 496 5.24 15.92 -3.58
CA ALA A 496 6.27 14.96 -3.99
C ALA A 496 5.88 13.49 -3.76
N ARG A 497 4.88 13.19 -2.92
CA ARG A 497 4.49 11.83 -2.52
C ARG A 497 4.12 10.97 -3.73
N ARG A 498 4.89 9.91 -3.99
CA ARG A 498 4.55 8.86 -4.98
C ARG A 498 4.70 7.48 -4.35
N SER A 499 3.95 6.51 -4.88
CA SER A 499 4.04 5.11 -4.47
C SER A 499 5.16 4.42 -5.24
N ALA A 500 6.21 4.00 -4.54
CA ALA A 500 7.32 3.27 -5.14
C ALA A 500 6.83 2.01 -5.89
N GLN A 501 7.43 1.73 -7.04
CA GLN A 501 7.03 0.59 -7.90
C GLN A 501 7.99 -0.58 -7.81
N SER A 502 9.25 -0.31 -7.46
CA SER A 502 10.26 -1.27 -7.03
C SER A 502 11.36 -0.49 -6.31
N PHE A 503 12.10 -1.17 -5.42
CA PHE A 503 13.26 -0.57 -4.74
C PHE A 503 14.57 -1.01 -5.40
N ASN A 504 15.64 -0.26 -5.16
CA ASN A 504 17.01 -0.66 -5.46
C ASN A 504 17.77 -0.90 -4.14
N PRO A 505 17.95 -2.15 -3.69
CA PRO A 505 18.68 -2.43 -2.46
C PRO A 505 20.17 -2.05 -2.56
N GLU A 506 20.72 -1.93 -3.78
CA GLU A 506 22.09 -1.46 -4.04
C GLU A 506 22.23 0.08 -3.84
N ALA A 507 21.13 0.83 -3.74
CA ALA A 507 21.13 2.26 -3.43
C ALA A 507 21.10 2.54 -1.91
N ALA A 508 21.02 1.51 -1.07
CA ALA A 508 21.15 1.66 0.37
C ALA A 508 22.55 2.19 0.74
N PRO A 509 22.67 3.10 1.74
CA PRO A 509 23.96 3.46 2.31
C PRO A 509 24.70 2.23 2.84
N VAL A 510 26.04 2.35 2.98
CA VAL A 510 26.84 1.31 3.64
C VAL A 510 26.35 1.17 5.09
N GLY A 511 25.88 -0.03 5.46
CA GLY A 511 25.24 -0.30 6.75
C GLY A 511 23.71 -0.21 6.76
N GLY A 512 23.07 0.28 5.68
CA GLY A 512 21.63 0.42 5.56
C GLY A 512 21.09 1.80 5.96
N LEU A 513 19.80 1.87 6.29
CA LEU A 513 19.12 3.07 6.77
C LEU A 513 19.62 3.40 8.19
N PRO A 514 20.19 4.59 8.47
CA PRO A 514 20.61 4.95 9.82
C PRO A 514 19.49 4.81 10.86
N SER A 515 19.80 4.15 11.99
CA SER A 515 18.88 3.84 13.09
C SER A 515 18.04 5.05 13.53
N HIS A 516 18.65 6.22 13.72
CA HIS A 516 17.95 7.44 14.12
C HIS A 516 16.87 7.87 13.11
N ILE A 517 17.12 7.74 11.80
CA ILE A 517 16.14 8.05 10.75
C ILE A 517 14.98 7.05 10.78
N PHE A 518 15.28 5.77 11.02
CA PHE A 518 14.25 4.75 11.21
C PHE A 518 13.35 5.09 12.42
N TYR A 519 13.92 5.41 13.58
CA TYR A 519 13.16 5.81 14.76
C TYR A 519 12.36 7.10 14.56
N ASP A 520 12.84 8.07 13.78
CA ASP A 520 12.06 9.26 13.41
C ASP A 520 10.87 8.96 12.50
N ILE A 521 10.98 7.96 11.61
CA ILE A 521 9.84 7.44 10.85
C ILE A 521 8.83 6.77 11.80
N LEU A 522 9.28 6.01 12.79
CA LEU A 522 8.40 5.40 13.80
C LEU A 522 7.66 6.48 14.61
N ARG A 523 8.36 7.50 15.13
CA ARG A 523 7.74 8.65 15.83
C ARG A 523 6.66 9.34 15.01
N ARG A 524 6.94 9.62 13.73
CA ARG A 524 5.98 10.24 12.80
C ARG A 524 4.76 9.36 12.53
N THR A 525 4.92 8.04 12.60
CA THR A 525 3.83 7.05 12.48
C THR A 525 3.00 6.95 13.76
N LEU A 526 3.64 7.03 14.95
CA LEU A 526 2.96 7.07 16.25
C LEU A 526 2.15 8.36 16.43
N HIS A 527 2.69 9.50 15.99
CA HIS A 527 2.15 10.84 16.22
C HIS A 527 1.67 11.49 14.91
N GLN A 528 0.84 10.80 14.12
CA GLN A 528 0.25 11.37 12.90
C GLN A 528 -0.84 12.41 13.21
N PRO A 529 -1.07 13.42 12.33
CA PRO A 529 -2.16 14.39 12.50
C PRO A 529 -3.56 13.78 12.25
N ALA A 530 -3.63 12.61 11.60
CA ALA A 530 -4.88 11.88 11.42
C ALA A 530 -5.35 11.32 12.77
N TRP A 531 -6.39 11.92 13.33
CA TRP A 531 -6.95 11.54 14.62
C TRP A 531 -8.13 10.58 14.48
N PHE A 532 -8.13 9.59 15.36
CA PHE A 532 -9.26 8.72 15.62
C PHE A 532 -9.60 8.80 17.12
N PRO A 533 -10.89 8.78 17.48
CA PRO A 533 -11.30 8.91 18.87
C PRO A 533 -10.93 7.69 19.72
N TRP A 534 -10.85 6.50 19.12
CA TRP A 534 -10.65 5.23 19.82
C TRP A 534 -9.21 4.94 20.21
N ARG A 535 -9.03 4.10 21.24
CA ARG A 535 -7.74 3.51 21.60
C ARG A 535 -7.19 2.69 20.42
N SER A 536 -5.92 2.90 20.05
CA SER A 536 -5.30 2.30 18.86
C SER A 536 -5.52 0.79 18.73
N ALA A 537 -6.29 0.38 17.72
CA ALA A 537 -6.70 -1.00 17.51
C ALA A 537 -5.73 -1.77 16.59
N VAL A 538 -4.85 -1.07 15.90
CA VAL A 538 -3.92 -1.62 14.90
C VAL A 538 -2.48 -1.63 15.39
N GLN A 539 -1.81 -2.77 15.34
CA GLN A 539 -0.42 -2.96 15.74
C GLN A 539 0.46 -3.26 14.50
N PRO A 540 1.50 -2.45 14.20
CA PRO A 540 2.38 -2.70 13.07
C PRO A 540 3.50 -3.70 13.41
N PHE A 541 3.59 -4.77 12.62
CA PHE A 541 4.66 -5.77 12.65
C PHE A 541 5.68 -5.46 11.55
N PHE A 542 6.89 -5.05 11.95
CA PHE A 542 7.99 -4.69 11.06
C PHE A 542 8.86 -5.90 10.73
N PHE A 543 9.03 -6.16 9.44
CA PHE A 543 10.06 -7.03 8.89
C PHE A 543 11.27 -6.14 8.56
N ILE A 544 12.25 -6.10 9.46
CA ILE A 544 13.44 -5.24 9.32
C ILE A 544 14.49 -5.97 8.50
N HIS A 545 15.05 -5.30 7.48
CA HIS A 545 15.98 -5.91 6.53
C HIS A 545 17.33 -5.19 6.45
N ARG A 546 17.31 -3.85 6.40
CA ARG A 546 18.50 -3.03 6.07
C ARG A 546 18.47 -1.71 6.87
N VAL A 547 18.42 -1.82 8.19
CA VAL A 547 18.52 -0.69 9.13
C VAL A 547 19.83 -0.84 9.91
N ALA A 548 20.65 0.20 9.93
CA ALA A 548 21.89 0.22 10.68
C ALA A 548 21.59 0.11 12.19
N ASP A 549 22.47 -0.56 12.94
CA ASP A 549 22.37 -0.77 14.39
C ASP A 549 21.10 -1.51 14.88
N VAL A 550 20.25 -2.00 13.98
CA VAL A 550 19.06 -2.80 14.28
C VAL A 550 19.20 -4.16 13.59
N GLU A 551 19.17 -5.24 14.36
CA GLU A 551 19.30 -6.60 13.83
C GLU A 551 18.16 -6.92 12.83
N PRO A 552 18.42 -7.63 11.73
CA PRO A 552 17.34 -8.14 10.87
C PRO A 552 16.42 -9.07 11.65
N GLY A 553 15.10 -8.90 11.49
CA GLY A 553 14.13 -9.63 12.30
C GLY A 553 12.68 -9.19 12.10
N ILE A 554 11.80 -9.85 12.85
CA ILE A 554 10.40 -9.46 13.02
C ILE A 554 10.27 -8.70 14.35
N TYR A 555 9.71 -7.50 14.28
CA TYR A 555 9.52 -6.59 15.39
C TYR A 555 8.07 -6.11 15.48
N LEU A 556 7.61 -5.76 16.67
CA LEU A 556 6.29 -5.18 16.95
C LEU A 556 6.47 -3.76 17.46
N LEU A 557 5.81 -2.79 16.82
CA LEU A 557 5.69 -1.43 17.36
C LEU A 557 4.42 -1.33 18.19
N CYS A 558 4.55 -1.31 19.51
CA CYS A 558 3.39 -1.25 20.40
C CYS A 558 2.72 0.13 20.33
N ARG A 559 1.44 0.17 19.95
CA ARG A 559 0.61 1.39 19.86
C ARG A 559 -0.54 1.33 20.87
N GLY A 560 -0.58 2.27 21.82
CA GLY A 560 -1.69 2.40 22.79
C GLY A 560 -1.88 1.23 23.76
N ARG A 561 -1.02 0.20 23.72
CA ARG A 561 -1.04 -1.03 24.51
C ARG A 561 0.34 -1.23 25.14
N SER A 562 0.39 -1.83 26.34
CA SER A 562 1.68 -2.23 26.93
C SER A 562 2.24 -3.50 26.28
N LYS A 563 3.55 -3.73 26.42
CA LYS A 563 4.20 -4.95 25.91
C LYS A 563 3.60 -6.23 26.51
N ASP A 564 3.33 -6.23 27.81
CA ASP A 564 2.88 -7.41 28.54
C ASP A 564 1.40 -7.73 28.28
N GLU A 565 0.59 -6.69 27.99
CA GLU A 565 -0.75 -6.82 27.41
C GLU A 565 -0.71 -7.56 26.06
N LEU A 566 0.06 -7.02 25.11
CA LEU A 566 0.18 -7.58 23.76
C LEU A 566 0.75 -9.00 23.79
N ARG A 567 1.72 -9.28 24.66
CA ARG A 567 2.32 -10.61 24.82
C ARG A 567 1.30 -11.69 25.15
N LYS A 568 0.41 -11.41 26.11
CA LYS A 568 -0.61 -12.37 26.56
C LYS A 568 -1.63 -12.72 25.47
N GLU A 569 -1.85 -11.81 24.52
CA GLU A 569 -2.89 -11.93 23.50
C GLU A 569 -2.38 -12.39 22.13
N LEU A 570 -1.13 -12.08 21.79
CA LEU A 570 -0.52 -12.42 20.49
C LEU A 570 0.35 -13.68 20.56
N ASP A 571 0.88 -14.02 21.73
CA ASP A 571 1.75 -15.19 21.94
C ASP A 571 1.46 -15.89 23.29
N PRO A 572 0.23 -16.40 23.50
CA PRO A 572 -0.13 -17.11 24.73
C PRO A 572 0.68 -18.41 24.92
N ALA A 573 1.25 -18.95 23.83
CA ALA A 573 2.11 -20.14 23.86
C ALA A 573 3.59 -19.85 24.20
N GLY A 574 4.00 -18.57 24.25
CA GLY A 574 5.36 -18.16 24.61
C GLY A 574 6.44 -18.58 23.61
N LYS A 575 6.13 -18.58 22.31
CA LYS A 575 7.02 -19.01 21.22
C LYS A 575 7.96 -17.90 20.72
N LEU A 576 7.68 -16.63 21.03
CA LEU A 576 8.42 -15.45 20.54
C LEU A 576 9.28 -14.82 21.65
N ALA A 577 10.27 -14.00 21.27
CA ALA A 577 11.25 -13.45 22.19
C ALA A 577 10.69 -12.39 23.17
N TRP A 578 9.88 -11.44 22.68
CA TRP A 578 9.32 -10.31 23.46
C TRP A 578 10.37 -9.44 24.17
N GLU A 579 11.54 -9.31 23.57
CA GLU A 579 12.65 -8.45 24.03
C GLU A 579 12.42 -7.00 23.57
N ILE A 580 12.77 -5.99 24.38
CA ILE A 580 12.79 -4.61 23.87
C ILE A 580 14.00 -4.50 22.94
N ALA A 581 13.80 -3.96 21.73
CA ALA A 581 14.84 -3.90 20.72
C ALA A 581 16.03 -3.04 21.21
N PRO A 582 17.29 -3.55 21.19
CA PRO A 582 18.45 -2.82 21.67
C PRO A 582 18.60 -1.45 20.98
N GLY A 583 19.00 -0.43 21.76
CA GLY A 583 19.17 0.93 21.24
C GLY A 583 17.88 1.70 20.93
N THR A 584 16.69 1.13 21.22
CA THR A 584 15.41 1.82 21.02
C THR A 584 15.30 3.07 21.94
N PRO A 585 14.92 4.24 21.41
CA PRO A 585 14.64 5.44 22.22
C PRO A 585 13.47 5.25 23.20
N ALA A 586 13.52 5.92 24.36
CA ALA A 586 12.53 5.75 25.43
C ALA A 586 11.08 6.15 25.05
N ASP A 587 10.91 6.96 24.00
CA ASP A 587 9.61 7.39 23.46
C ASP A 587 9.04 6.44 22.38
N VAL A 588 9.75 5.35 22.05
CA VAL A 588 9.32 4.33 21.08
C VAL A 588 9.33 2.96 21.76
N LEU A 589 8.23 2.21 21.68
CA LEU A 589 8.19 0.83 22.18
C LEU A 589 8.27 -0.17 21.03
N LEU A 590 9.50 -0.44 20.57
CA LEU A 590 9.81 -1.45 19.56
C LEU A 590 10.26 -2.76 20.24
N VAL A 591 9.59 -3.86 19.92
CA VAL A 591 9.76 -5.17 20.57
C VAL A 591 10.21 -6.20 19.55
N LEU A 592 11.36 -6.81 19.77
CA LEU A 592 11.88 -7.93 18.97
C LEU A 592 11.08 -9.21 19.27
N LEU A 593 10.54 -9.83 18.22
CA LEU A 593 9.81 -11.09 18.30
C LEU A 593 10.64 -12.27 17.77
N GLN A 594 11.32 -12.10 16.63
CA GLN A 594 12.17 -13.12 16.01
C GLN A 594 13.40 -12.49 15.35
N ARG A 595 14.60 -13.06 15.54
CA ARG A 595 15.85 -12.65 14.87
C ARG A 595 16.02 -13.45 13.58
N GLY A 596 16.43 -12.80 12.48
CA GLY A 596 16.71 -13.49 11.22
C GLY A 596 16.45 -12.67 9.96
N ASP A 597 16.88 -13.21 8.82
CA ASP A 597 16.66 -12.61 7.50
C ASP A 597 15.29 -13.03 6.93
N PHE A 598 14.24 -12.27 7.28
CA PHE A 598 12.85 -12.54 6.87
C PHE A 598 12.46 -11.91 5.51
N ARG A 599 13.41 -11.71 4.60
CA ARG A 599 13.14 -11.04 3.31
C ARG A 599 12.26 -11.87 2.38
N GLU A 600 12.51 -13.17 2.25
CA GLU A 600 11.68 -14.02 1.37
C GLU A 600 10.28 -14.20 1.98
N GLU A 601 10.14 -14.25 3.30
CA GLU A 601 8.87 -14.29 4.03
C GLU A 601 8.07 -13.00 3.85
N ALA A 602 8.70 -11.83 4.00
CA ALA A 602 8.05 -10.53 3.77
C ALA A 602 7.55 -10.39 2.32
N LYS A 603 8.33 -10.87 1.36
CA LYS A 603 7.95 -10.97 -0.05
C LYS A 603 6.79 -11.93 -0.26
N LEU A 604 6.89 -13.17 0.23
CA LEU A 604 5.85 -14.19 0.09
C LEU A 604 4.53 -13.68 0.66
N GLY A 605 4.54 -13.26 1.93
CA GLY A 605 3.37 -12.68 2.62
C GLY A 605 2.76 -11.51 1.86
N SER A 606 3.58 -10.64 1.25
CA SER A 606 3.13 -9.54 0.38
C SER A 606 2.79 -9.98 -1.06
N CYS A 607 2.03 -11.06 -1.26
CA CYS A 607 1.69 -11.62 -2.58
C CYS A 607 2.90 -11.86 -3.52
N VAL A 608 4.02 -12.35 -2.98
CA VAL A 608 5.27 -12.63 -3.74
C VAL A 608 5.90 -11.38 -4.39
N GLN A 609 5.63 -10.18 -3.87
CA GLN A 609 6.13 -8.92 -4.43
C GLN A 609 7.54 -8.57 -3.92
N ASP A 610 8.52 -8.51 -4.84
CA ASP A 610 9.94 -8.21 -4.54
C ASP A 610 10.13 -6.88 -3.79
N ILE A 611 9.20 -5.93 -3.92
CA ILE A 611 9.27 -4.63 -3.24
C ILE A 611 9.25 -4.73 -1.71
N ALA A 612 8.70 -5.81 -1.13
CA ALA A 612 8.82 -6.07 0.30
C ALA A 612 10.26 -6.49 0.66
N SER A 613 10.84 -7.47 -0.04
CA SER A 613 12.20 -7.98 0.19
C SER A 613 13.34 -7.00 -0.15
N ASP A 614 13.11 -6.08 -1.10
CA ASP A 614 14.11 -5.11 -1.59
C ASP A 614 14.17 -3.82 -0.74
N SER A 615 13.31 -3.70 0.26
CA SER A 615 13.12 -2.50 1.09
C SER A 615 14.15 -2.33 2.22
N ALA A 616 14.10 -1.20 2.94
CA ALA A 616 14.76 -1.09 4.25
C ALA A 616 14.00 -1.91 5.31
N PHE A 617 12.67 -1.84 5.26
CA PHE A 617 11.74 -2.65 6.04
C PHE A 617 10.37 -2.77 5.34
N ALA A 618 9.68 -3.88 5.60
CA ALA A 618 8.27 -4.07 5.29
C ALA A 618 7.42 -4.12 6.58
N ILE A 619 6.11 -3.96 6.47
CA ILE A 619 5.17 -3.88 7.59
C ILE A 619 3.91 -4.66 7.25
N ALA A 620 3.44 -5.50 8.18
CA ALA A 620 2.06 -6.00 8.22
C ALA A 620 1.31 -5.31 9.36
N PHE A 621 0.06 -4.91 9.14
CA PHE A 621 -0.76 -4.21 10.14
C PHE A 621 -1.85 -5.15 10.64
N LEU A 622 -1.77 -5.55 11.90
CA LEU A 622 -2.73 -6.45 12.53
C LEU A 622 -3.71 -5.67 13.40
N ALA A 623 -5.01 -5.85 13.18
CA ALA A 623 -6.10 -5.25 13.95
C ALA A 623 -6.66 -6.21 15.01
N GLU A 624 -7.05 -5.69 16.19
CA GLU A 624 -7.85 -6.43 17.17
C GLU A 624 -9.28 -6.60 16.63
N HIS A 625 -9.49 -7.72 15.94
CA HIS A 625 -10.57 -7.91 14.98
C HIS A 625 -11.86 -8.41 15.65
N LEU A 626 -11.98 -9.72 15.95
CA LEU A 626 -13.21 -10.23 16.57
C LEU A 626 -13.58 -9.51 17.89
N PRO A 627 -12.66 -9.20 18.82
CA PRO A 627 -13.02 -8.47 20.04
C PRO A 627 -13.53 -7.05 19.75
N GLY A 628 -12.94 -6.35 18.78
CA GLY A 628 -13.42 -5.03 18.34
C GLY A 628 -14.80 -5.09 17.70
N LEU A 629 -15.03 -6.07 16.82
CA LEU A 629 -16.33 -6.35 16.20
C LEU A 629 -17.41 -6.71 17.23
N GLU A 630 -17.10 -7.57 18.21
CA GLU A 630 -18.05 -7.95 19.27
C GLU A 630 -18.38 -6.79 20.21
N LYS A 631 -17.42 -5.89 20.46
CA LYS A 631 -17.60 -4.71 21.33
C LYS A 631 -18.36 -3.57 20.64
N HIS A 632 -17.99 -3.23 19.42
CA HIS A 632 -18.49 -2.03 18.74
C HIS A 632 -19.59 -2.34 17.72
N GLY A 633 -19.69 -3.57 17.22
CA GLY A 633 -20.59 -3.99 16.14
C GLY A 633 -19.89 -4.08 14.78
N ALA A 634 -20.57 -4.65 13.80
CA ALA A 634 -20.00 -5.00 12.49
C ALA A 634 -19.44 -3.80 11.70
N TRP A 635 -19.94 -2.58 11.92
CA TRP A 635 -19.42 -1.35 11.30
C TRP A 635 -17.95 -1.04 11.67
N TRP A 636 -17.46 -1.60 12.78
CA TRP A 636 -16.07 -1.50 13.23
C TRP A 636 -15.08 -2.08 12.21
N TYR A 637 -15.50 -3.06 11.40
CA TYR A 637 -14.72 -3.60 10.28
C TYR A 637 -14.12 -2.48 9.41
N LYS A 638 -14.91 -1.43 9.14
CA LYS A 638 -14.49 -0.27 8.35
C LYS A 638 -13.35 0.50 9.05
N ARG A 639 -13.42 0.64 10.38
CA ARG A 639 -12.49 1.45 11.20
C ARG A 639 -11.09 0.84 11.34
N GLU A 640 -10.99 -0.48 11.44
CA GLU A 640 -9.72 -1.21 11.43
C GLU A 640 -8.87 -0.88 10.19
N HIS A 641 -9.51 -0.92 9.01
CA HIS A 641 -8.88 -0.63 7.72
C HIS A 641 -8.54 0.87 7.59
N TRP A 642 -9.37 1.75 8.15
CA TRP A 642 -9.13 3.20 8.17
C TRP A 642 -7.90 3.57 9.00
N GLU A 643 -7.77 3.02 10.21
CA GLU A 643 -6.61 3.26 11.07
C GLU A 643 -5.32 2.74 10.42
N ALA A 644 -5.33 1.50 9.92
CA ALA A 644 -4.18 0.88 9.26
C ALA A 644 -3.69 1.68 8.04
N CYS A 645 -4.60 2.13 7.18
CA CYS A 645 -4.23 2.87 5.97
C CYS A 645 -3.92 4.34 6.25
N ALA A 646 -4.46 4.93 7.33
CA ALA A 646 -4.04 6.26 7.77
C ALA A 646 -2.57 6.27 8.22
N LEU A 647 -2.14 5.24 8.98
CA LEU A 647 -0.73 5.01 9.32
C LEU A 647 0.13 4.84 8.05
N GLY A 648 -0.38 4.16 7.03
CA GLY A 648 0.24 4.12 5.70
C GLY A 648 0.39 5.50 5.05
N GLY A 649 -0.60 6.39 5.21
CA GLY A 649 -0.53 7.80 4.81
C GLY A 649 0.59 8.57 5.52
N ALA A 650 0.72 8.38 6.84
CA ALA A 650 1.83 8.94 7.62
C ALA A 650 3.19 8.39 7.16
N LEU A 651 3.32 7.08 6.93
CA LEU A 651 4.54 6.43 6.46
C LEU A 651 4.99 6.93 5.07
N TYR A 652 4.04 7.17 4.15
CA TYR A 652 4.33 7.78 2.85
C TYR A 652 5.05 9.12 2.97
N LEU A 653 4.56 10.02 3.83
CA LEU A 653 5.15 11.34 4.03
C LEU A 653 6.40 11.29 4.93
N ALA A 654 6.46 10.38 5.90
CA ALA A 654 7.60 10.21 6.78
C ALA A 654 8.84 9.69 6.03
N ALA A 655 8.65 8.81 5.03
CA ALA A 655 9.71 8.38 4.13
C ALA A 655 10.26 9.56 3.29
N GLY A 656 9.40 10.47 2.82
CA GLY A 656 9.84 11.70 2.15
C GLY A 656 10.58 12.67 3.09
N ALA A 657 10.03 12.89 4.29
CA ALA A 657 10.61 13.77 5.32
C ALA A 657 11.97 13.29 5.85
N ALA A 658 12.30 12.00 5.69
CA ALA A 658 13.55 11.41 6.16
C ALA A 658 14.81 11.97 5.46
N ASN A 659 14.67 12.64 4.31
CA ASN A 659 15.78 13.16 3.49
C ASN A 659 16.86 12.11 3.10
N ALA A 660 16.55 10.82 3.27
CA ALA A 660 17.43 9.67 3.03
C ALA A 660 17.21 9.01 1.65
N GLY A 661 16.54 9.71 0.72
CA GLY A 661 16.18 9.18 -0.60
C GLY A 661 15.15 8.03 -0.56
N LEU A 662 14.31 7.97 0.48
CA LEU A 662 13.32 6.92 0.67
C LEU A 662 11.98 7.25 0.00
N GLN A 663 11.24 6.21 -0.39
CA GLN A 663 9.82 6.27 -0.69
C GLN A 663 9.10 5.08 -0.07
N GLY A 664 7.81 5.26 0.23
CA GLY A 664 6.92 4.20 0.66
C GLY A 664 6.11 3.58 -0.49
N THR A 665 5.55 2.39 -0.26
CA THR A 665 4.29 2.00 -0.89
C THR A 665 3.42 1.20 0.06
N GLY A 666 2.12 1.44 -0.05
CA GLY A 666 1.09 0.54 0.44
C GLY A 666 0.97 -0.69 -0.44
N ILE A 667 0.55 -1.80 0.16
CA ILE A 667 0.36 -3.09 -0.48
C ILE A 667 -1.01 -3.63 -0.05
N GLY A 668 -1.96 -3.67 -0.98
CA GLY A 668 -3.29 -4.28 -0.75
C GLY A 668 -3.33 -5.80 -0.97
N CYS A 669 -2.42 -6.35 -1.79
CA CYS A 669 -2.32 -7.80 -2.00
C CYS A 669 -1.32 -8.40 -1.02
N PHE A 670 -1.83 -9.15 -0.06
CA PHE A 670 -1.07 -9.94 0.90
C PHE A 670 -1.85 -11.21 1.26
N PHE A 671 -1.14 -12.22 1.77
CA PHE A 671 -1.70 -13.49 2.23
C PHE A 671 -1.95 -13.45 3.74
N ALA A 672 -3.05 -12.84 4.17
CA ALA A 672 -3.32 -12.57 5.59
C ALA A 672 -3.18 -13.82 6.50
N PRO A 673 -3.80 -14.98 6.17
CA PRO A 673 -3.66 -16.18 7.01
C PRO A 673 -2.23 -16.74 7.05
N TRP A 674 -1.46 -16.60 5.96
CA TRP A 674 -0.05 -17.00 5.92
C TRP A 674 0.83 -16.12 6.80
N VAL A 675 0.61 -14.80 6.78
CA VAL A 675 1.33 -13.86 7.65
C VAL A 675 0.97 -14.09 9.12
N GLN A 676 -0.31 -14.34 9.43
CA GLN A 676 -0.74 -14.70 10.78
C GLN A 676 -0.09 -16.01 11.26
N GLY A 677 -0.01 -17.03 10.40
CA GLY A 677 0.71 -18.28 10.69
C GLY A 677 2.20 -18.07 10.99
N LEU A 678 2.89 -17.26 10.17
CA LEU A 678 4.30 -16.89 10.38
C LEU A 678 4.53 -16.17 11.72
N LEU A 679 3.60 -15.30 12.12
CA LEU A 679 3.66 -14.55 13.36
C LEU A 679 3.19 -15.39 14.58
N GLY A 680 2.60 -16.56 14.36
CA GLY A 680 2.01 -17.40 15.41
C GLY A 680 0.70 -16.84 15.99
N VAL A 681 0.05 -15.91 15.30
CA VAL A 681 -1.09 -15.14 15.79
C VAL A 681 -2.42 -15.80 15.42
N GLU A 682 -3.27 -16.03 16.43
CA GLU A 682 -4.56 -16.70 16.26
C GLU A 682 -5.64 -15.83 15.58
N ALA A 683 -6.29 -16.39 14.56
CA ALA A 683 -7.51 -15.87 13.98
C ALA A 683 -8.75 -16.47 14.68
N PRO A 684 -9.92 -15.79 14.71
CA PRO A 684 -10.19 -14.45 14.19
C PRO A 684 -9.90 -13.33 15.21
N ARG A 685 -9.23 -13.60 16.34
CA ARG A 685 -8.98 -12.58 17.37
C ARG A 685 -8.24 -11.38 16.78
N TRP A 686 -7.21 -11.65 15.99
CA TRP A 686 -6.52 -10.66 15.19
C TRP A 686 -6.74 -10.93 13.70
N ALA A 687 -6.65 -9.87 12.90
CA ALA A 687 -6.68 -9.93 11.44
C ALA A 687 -5.54 -9.08 10.87
N ASP A 688 -4.79 -9.62 9.92
CA ASP A 688 -3.90 -8.81 9.08
C ASP A 688 -4.77 -8.07 8.03
N VAL A 689 -4.73 -6.74 8.07
CA VAL A 689 -5.64 -5.87 7.30
C VAL A 689 -4.93 -5.03 6.24
N TYR A 690 -3.62 -4.84 6.31
CA TYR A 690 -2.88 -3.99 5.37
C TYR A 690 -1.37 -4.25 5.42
N HIS A 691 -0.69 -4.12 4.29
CA HIS A 691 0.77 -4.17 4.21
C HIS A 691 1.35 -2.83 3.73
N PHE A 692 2.58 -2.51 4.14
CA PHE A 692 3.35 -1.35 3.67
C PHE A 692 4.84 -1.66 3.59
N THR A 693 5.60 -0.88 2.82
CA THR A 693 7.06 -1.04 2.75
C THR A 693 7.77 0.27 2.42
N VAL A 694 8.99 0.46 2.91
CA VAL A 694 9.80 1.69 2.74
C VAL A 694 11.22 1.33 2.31
N GLY A 695 11.72 1.97 1.25
CA GLY A 695 13.07 1.74 0.72
C GLY A 695 13.48 2.77 -0.32
N TRP A 696 14.63 2.56 -0.94
CA TRP A 696 15.18 3.45 -1.97
C TRP A 696 14.55 3.14 -3.34
N PRO A 697 13.72 4.02 -3.92
CA PRO A 697 12.97 3.72 -5.14
C PRO A 697 13.87 3.62 -6.38
N LYS A 698 13.50 2.74 -7.30
CA LYS A 698 13.90 2.89 -8.71
C LYS A 698 13.05 3.99 -9.35
N THR A 699 13.65 4.82 -10.18
CA THR A 699 12.94 5.87 -10.94
C THR A 699 11.83 5.27 -11.80
N ASP A 700 10.58 5.69 -11.59
CA ASP A 700 9.46 5.29 -12.44
C ASP A 700 9.35 6.22 -13.66
N GLY A 701 10.03 5.85 -14.74
CA GLY A 701 10.05 6.62 -16.00
C GLY A 701 8.69 6.78 -16.71
N ARG A 702 7.59 6.28 -16.14
CA ARG A 702 6.23 6.53 -16.62
C ARG A 702 5.63 7.81 -16.04
N VAL A 703 6.19 8.39 -14.98
CA VAL A 703 5.70 9.62 -14.37
C VAL A 703 6.02 10.81 -15.28
N ASP A 704 4.98 11.54 -15.66
CA ASP A 704 5.07 12.78 -16.41
C ASP A 704 5.57 13.91 -15.49
N GLY A 705 6.50 14.73 -16.00
CA GLY A 705 7.03 15.91 -15.31
C GLY A 705 6.22 17.19 -15.58
N GLY A 706 5.19 17.14 -16.43
CA GLY A 706 4.33 18.27 -16.75
C GLY A 706 3.43 18.74 -15.58
N PRO A 707 2.88 19.97 -15.66
CA PRO A 707 1.98 20.49 -14.64
C PRO A 707 0.73 19.60 -14.43
N PRO A 708 0.26 19.37 -13.18
CA PRO A 708 -0.79 18.38 -12.91
C PRO A 708 -2.14 18.68 -13.59
N TYR A 709 -2.41 19.95 -13.91
CA TYR A 709 -3.66 20.42 -14.50
C TYR A 709 -3.52 21.01 -15.91
N ILE A 710 -2.45 20.66 -16.64
CA ILE A 710 -2.22 21.12 -18.02
C ILE A 710 -3.38 20.81 -18.98
N HIS A 711 -4.12 19.71 -18.75
CA HIS A 711 -5.32 19.36 -19.50
C HIS A 711 -6.47 20.32 -19.23
N ALA A 712 -6.66 20.76 -17.99
CA ALA A 712 -7.71 21.69 -17.61
C ALA A 712 -7.48 23.07 -18.25
N ASP A 713 -6.22 23.51 -18.33
CA ASP A 713 -5.85 24.76 -19.02
C ASP A 713 -6.09 24.69 -20.54
N ALA A 714 -5.77 23.54 -21.15
CA ALA A 714 -5.97 23.31 -22.58
C ALA A 714 -7.46 23.16 -22.99
N LEU A 715 -8.32 22.77 -22.04
CA LEU A 715 -9.74 22.50 -22.27
C LEU A 715 -10.68 23.55 -21.64
N ARG A 716 -10.14 24.62 -21.02
CA ARG A 716 -10.93 25.63 -20.28
C ARG A 716 -12.03 26.31 -21.11
N ASP A 717 -11.81 26.42 -22.42
CA ASP A 717 -12.69 27.12 -23.37
C ASP A 717 -13.75 26.16 -23.97
N PHE A 718 -13.75 24.88 -23.56
CA PHE A 718 -14.78 23.88 -23.91
C PHE A 718 -15.86 23.79 -22.83
N ASP A 719 -17.07 23.41 -23.24
CA ASP A 719 -18.13 23.02 -22.33
C ASP A 719 -17.74 21.74 -21.56
N ARG A 720 -17.66 21.82 -20.23
CA ARG A 720 -17.22 20.74 -19.34
C ARG A 720 -18.13 19.51 -19.38
N ASP A 721 -19.41 19.69 -19.71
CA ASP A 721 -20.35 18.57 -19.82
C ASP A 721 -19.98 17.67 -21.01
N THR A 722 -19.48 18.27 -22.10
CA THR A 722 -19.07 17.58 -23.34
C THR A 722 -17.73 16.85 -23.24
N VAL A 723 -16.88 17.20 -22.27
CA VAL A 723 -15.53 16.63 -22.11
C VAL A 723 -15.60 15.29 -21.37
N SER A 724 -15.12 14.22 -22.01
CA SER A 724 -15.00 12.91 -21.37
C SER A 724 -13.77 12.82 -20.46
N SER A 725 -13.99 12.42 -19.21
CA SER A 725 -12.97 12.00 -18.25
C SER A 725 -12.52 10.54 -18.39
N ARG A 726 -13.19 9.73 -19.24
CA ARG A 726 -12.81 8.33 -19.46
C ARG A 726 -11.43 8.22 -20.12
N GLY A 727 -10.58 7.38 -19.57
CA GLY A 727 -9.18 7.22 -20.01
C GLY A 727 -8.17 8.15 -19.32
N ALA A 728 -8.57 8.80 -18.22
CA ALA A 728 -7.72 9.62 -17.33
C ALA A 728 -7.37 8.96 -15.97
#